data_AF-A0A182QD77-F1
#
_entry.id   AF-A0A182QD77-F1
#
_cell.length_a   1.000
_cell.length_b   1.000
_cell.length_c   1.000
_cell.angle_alpha   90.00
_cell.angle_beta   90.00
_cell.angle_gamma   90.00
#
_symmetry.space_group_name_H-M   'P 1'
#
loop_
_entity.id
_entity.type
_entity.pdbx_description
1 polymer ?
#
loop_
_entity_poly.entity_id
_entity_poly.type
_entity_poly.pdbx_seq_one_letter_code
_entity_poly.pdbx_strand_id
1 'polypeptide(L)'
;MNKEKAVEIKEEPKCDTSIDQLDADSRSIQDMLLEIQKKDHERRSQTGGPSPSVRTCQPVDKPTTAKEHDENSFYNVHSMLRQTLVMRTGESSIILEPKLTSLYNGSNLSYDRALLNRADMWHQVIVHHDTKYSKQQILDMLFENFPLCDCFPVAYRRHVNVDFFLVRMCSQLLVKLFEDGLKLKYKGVELPLSVRLGAAVFYNGQIFPRQTIAKAVQERSDNAAQYGTSNMLNLDSFRGHAYLQELCICLANRTQLETLCSAVAQVMNANSCLNTLRLSNNGISNLNLLAALKDTKLVSLDLRGNNIQHTSHLSCLRGLPLIELFVADNGLTESTSYAEDIYTTFPKLMKLDSMITGSSSTTIPQNTEEEEEVVITSDGTLITESDMNPTAFLKYQMTPHWHQVTVIHNGVCNKQDILDALFNLVGKYSFFPCYYKTYSKRDEFLVQGCFEALLFLIKQKLRLSIPSAHAVLKIALAMNVAQASDKDVVPLRKLEQFVTKRFKLGCLDLSSMQPELNECKYVDFCARSPNTLGYMMELAAQKFAKNCLVLRLRHNGLQNCEALRSLNKFSKLVSLDLRYNSFENFSDLHGIPWNNINEVFLDNNPLCGTVRSPVEYVRKVKEYFRALQQLDGKPLLGNFIHCQNYLCTPEAYKFAESFVKHFFCLFDSFRRSELQELYHAKAQFSMTCDFELANLSTATEMNAQQQRQASYMQHSRNILHNRDRRLDTLIVGYERIGYVLTSYPKMTFDFYSFRIDVPIYSAERVMIVVHGRLRECDESPDDQSCHMGFTRTWVLQPCGMGTNLFHEALEYKIHNDMLHLYSMTHEDNERMSRGQHKEKEKEGELDTTSNPTTTMSEDVERQNSLIVFKELTQLNNQWAMRCLEESSWNLKLALTVFLKLYESKRIPKIAFNGNA
;
A
#
# COMPACT_ATOMS: atom_id res chain seq x y z
N MET A 1 43.05 0.70 -68.40
CA MET A 1 42.05 0.68 -69.49
C MET A 1 40.72 1.08 -68.87
N ASN A 2 40.36 2.37 -68.87
CA ASN A 2 39.55 3.05 -69.91
C ASN A 2 38.14 2.41 -70.02
N LYS A 3 37.01 3.05 -69.72
CA LYS A 3 36.60 4.44 -70.03
C LYS A 3 35.54 5.00 -69.07
N GLU A 4 35.62 6.31 -68.91
CA GLU A 4 34.66 7.28 -68.35
C GLU A 4 33.47 7.59 -69.28
N LYS A 5 32.37 8.10 -68.68
CA LYS A 5 31.57 9.33 -68.99
C LYS A 5 30.11 9.08 -68.56
N ALA A 6 29.52 9.72 -67.54
CA ALA A 6 29.29 11.13 -67.19
C ALA A 6 27.98 11.74 -67.76
N VAL A 7 27.31 12.56 -66.91
CA VAL A 7 26.37 13.69 -67.21
C VAL A 7 24.87 13.30 -67.37
N GLU A 8 23.83 13.94 -66.80
CA GLU A 8 23.64 15.25 -66.14
C GLU A 8 22.40 15.27 -65.20
N ILE A 9 22.37 16.33 -64.38
CA ILE A 9 21.35 16.78 -63.42
C ILE A 9 20.17 17.49 -64.12
N LYS A 10 18.95 17.41 -63.56
CA LYS A 10 17.97 18.51 -63.62
C LYS A 10 17.07 18.54 -62.38
N GLU A 11 17.01 19.73 -61.78
CA GLU A 11 16.26 20.13 -60.59
C GLU A 11 14.75 20.33 -60.82
N GLU A 12 14.06 20.51 -59.69
CA GLU A 12 12.64 20.80 -59.41
C GLU A 12 11.90 21.77 -60.36
N PRO A 13 10.56 21.84 -60.21
CA PRO A 13 10.04 23.08 -59.63
C PRO A 13 8.96 22.92 -58.55
N LYS A 14 8.90 23.93 -57.67
CA LYS A 14 7.89 24.19 -56.63
C LYS A 14 6.65 24.92 -57.16
N CYS A 15 5.52 24.65 -56.47
CA CYS A 15 4.32 25.45 -56.17
C CYS A 15 3.81 26.50 -57.17
N ASP A 16 2.52 26.42 -57.54
CA ASP A 16 1.55 27.35 -56.94
C ASP A 16 0.07 26.94 -57.10
N THR A 17 -0.71 27.49 -56.16
CA THR A 17 -2.15 27.45 -55.84
C THR A 17 -3.18 27.58 -56.97
N SER A 18 -4.34 26.89 -56.83
CA SER A 18 -5.69 27.51 -56.90
C SER A 18 -6.81 26.51 -56.57
N ILE A 19 -7.63 26.90 -55.59
CA ILE A 19 -8.94 26.38 -55.22
C ILE A 19 -9.97 26.82 -56.28
N ASP A 20 -10.91 25.94 -56.68
CA ASP A 20 -12.34 26.27 -56.79
C ASP A 20 -13.22 25.14 -57.36
N GLN A 21 -14.46 25.07 -56.84
CA GLN A 21 -15.66 24.38 -57.34
C GLN A 21 -16.01 22.97 -56.82
N LEU A 22 -16.50 22.91 -55.58
CA LEU A 22 -17.63 22.03 -55.20
C LEU A 22 -18.55 22.84 -54.29
N ASP A 23 -19.66 23.35 -54.83
CA ASP A 23 -20.64 24.15 -54.08
C ASP A 23 -22.07 23.74 -54.52
N ALA A 24 -22.66 22.81 -53.78
CA ALA A 24 -24.11 22.55 -53.78
C ALA A 24 -24.49 21.72 -52.55
N ASP A 25 -24.35 22.30 -51.35
CA ASP A 25 -25.16 21.94 -50.15
C ASP A 25 -25.00 22.94 -48.97
N SER A 26 -24.40 24.13 -49.18
CA SER A 26 -24.15 25.12 -48.12
C SER A 26 -25.30 26.10 -47.83
N ARG A 27 -26.50 25.91 -48.39
CA ARG A 27 -27.61 26.90 -48.25
C ARG A 27 -28.38 26.86 -46.94
N SER A 28 -28.11 25.92 -46.03
CA SER A 28 -28.82 25.84 -44.74
C SER A 28 -28.12 26.52 -43.55
N ILE A 29 -26.83 26.87 -43.67
CA ILE A 29 -26.01 27.36 -42.54
C ILE A 29 -25.77 28.87 -42.62
N GLN A 30 -25.66 29.42 -43.83
CA GLN A 30 -25.46 30.86 -44.04
C GLN A 30 -26.66 31.70 -43.60
N ASP A 31 -27.89 31.22 -43.83
CA ASP A 31 -29.13 31.91 -43.45
C ASP A 31 -29.31 31.94 -41.91
N MET A 32 -28.87 30.89 -41.23
CA MET A 32 -28.91 30.79 -39.76
C MET A 32 -27.87 31.72 -39.10
N LEU A 33 -26.72 31.92 -39.74
CA LEU A 33 -25.67 32.84 -39.27
C LEU A 33 -26.05 34.32 -39.48
N LEU A 34 -26.77 34.65 -40.54
CA LEU A 34 -27.29 36.00 -40.79
C LEU A 34 -28.36 36.41 -39.77
N GLU A 35 -29.18 35.46 -39.30
CA GLU A 35 -30.22 35.71 -38.30
C GLU A 35 -29.65 35.92 -36.88
N ILE A 36 -28.54 35.26 -36.56
CA ILE A 36 -27.80 35.42 -35.29
C ILE A 36 -27.02 36.75 -35.28
N GLN A 37 -26.40 37.13 -36.40
CA GLN A 37 -25.68 38.41 -36.51
C GLN A 37 -26.63 39.62 -36.46
N LYS A 38 -27.87 39.49 -36.95
CA LYS A 38 -28.89 40.54 -36.84
C LYS A 38 -29.33 40.79 -35.38
N LYS A 39 -29.41 39.73 -34.56
CA LYS A 39 -29.76 39.82 -33.12
C LYS A 39 -28.62 40.40 -32.25
N ASP A 40 -27.37 40.22 -32.66
CA ASP A 40 -26.21 40.76 -31.94
C ASP A 40 -25.91 42.22 -32.28
N HIS A 41 -26.37 42.73 -33.44
CA HIS A 41 -26.21 44.14 -33.81
C HIS A 41 -27.20 45.05 -33.08
N GLU A 42 -28.39 44.56 -32.72
CA GLU A 42 -29.39 45.29 -31.92
C GLU A 42 -29.00 45.43 -30.43
N ARG A 43 -28.07 44.61 -29.92
CA ARG A 43 -27.65 44.64 -28.51
C ARG A 43 -26.43 45.52 -28.21
N ARG A 44 -25.71 46.03 -29.21
CA ARG A 44 -24.46 46.79 -29.03
C ARG A 44 -24.57 48.31 -29.24
N SER A 45 -25.76 48.84 -29.51
CA SER A 45 -26.00 50.27 -29.62
C SER A 45 -26.67 50.84 -28.37
N GLN A 46 -26.03 50.74 -27.20
CA GLN A 46 -26.35 51.59 -26.04
C GLN A 46 -25.19 51.62 -25.03
N THR A 47 -24.51 52.78 -25.02
CA THR A 47 -23.71 53.40 -23.94
C THR A 47 -22.46 52.63 -23.46
N GLY A 48 -21.22 53.09 -23.65
CA GLY A 48 -20.65 54.45 -23.64
C GLY A 48 -19.76 54.61 -22.39
N GLY A 49 -18.43 54.80 -22.58
CA GLY A 49 -17.36 54.78 -21.54
C GLY A 49 -17.36 55.91 -20.50
N PRO A 50 -16.23 56.33 -19.87
CA PRO A 50 -14.81 56.02 -20.14
C PRO A 50 -13.93 55.62 -18.92
N SER A 51 -12.70 55.22 -19.22
CA SER A 51 -11.49 55.01 -18.38
C SER A 51 -10.76 56.35 -18.06
N PRO A 52 -9.49 56.46 -17.58
CA PRO A 52 -8.54 55.60 -16.82
C PRO A 52 -7.77 56.36 -15.69
N SER A 53 -6.94 55.68 -14.87
CA SER A 53 -5.66 56.27 -14.38
C SER A 53 -4.69 55.22 -13.80
N VAL A 54 -3.40 55.57 -13.85
CA VAL A 54 -2.18 54.73 -13.96
C VAL A 54 -1.17 55.05 -12.83
N ARG A 55 -0.18 54.16 -12.59
CA ARG A 55 1.10 54.26 -11.80
C ARG A 55 1.01 53.87 -10.30
N THR A 56 1.98 53.26 -9.60
CA THR A 56 3.43 52.96 -9.81
C THR A 56 3.96 51.94 -8.76
N CYS A 57 5.21 51.51 -8.93
CA CYS A 57 5.98 50.38 -8.36
C CYS A 57 6.39 50.33 -6.86
N GLN A 58 6.46 49.08 -6.34
CA GLN A 58 7.46 48.41 -5.42
C GLN A 58 7.70 48.92 -3.97
N PRO A 59 8.32 48.16 -3.00
CA PRO A 59 8.76 46.74 -2.91
C PRO A 59 8.42 45.96 -1.58
N VAL A 60 8.53 44.62 -1.62
CA VAL A 60 8.88 43.58 -0.58
C VAL A 60 8.41 43.71 0.90
N ASP A 61 7.59 42.76 1.40
CA ASP A 61 7.86 41.97 2.64
C ASP A 61 6.82 40.85 2.97
N LYS A 62 7.36 39.64 3.29
CA LYS A 62 6.86 38.49 4.09
C LYS A 62 5.54 37.74 3.72
N PRO A 63 5.48 36.40 3.95
CA PRO A 63 4.35 35.57 3.56
C PRO A 63 3.16 35.80 4.51
N THR A 64 2.20 36.61 4.09
CA THR A 64 0.88 36.66 4.70
C THR A 64 0.13 35.36 4.44
N THR A 65 -0.33 34.76 5.53
CA THR A 65 -1.32 33.68 5.60
C THR A 65 -2.44 33.87 4.58
N ALA A 66 -2.68 32.84 3.78
CA ALA A 66 -3.77 32.81 2.81
C ALA A 66 -5.09 33.13 3.53
N LYS A 67 -5.75 34.21 3.10
CA LYS A 67 -7.13 34.50 3.49
C LYS A 67 -8.01 33.38 2.96
N GLU A 68 -8.63 32.63 3.86
CA GLU A 68 -9.72 31.70 3.56
C GLU A 68 -10.80 32.46 2.79
N HIS A 69 -10.96 32.15 1.50
CA HIS A 69 -12.05 32.68 0.70
C HIS A 69 -13.36 32.02 1.16
N ASP A 70 -14.32 32.86 1.54
CA ASP A 70 -15.53 32.54 2.30
C ASP A 70 -16.68 32.01 1.43
N GLU A 71 -16.65 30.70 1.10
CA GLU A 71 -17.81 29.98 0.53
C GLU A 71 -18.98 29.82 1.54
N ASN A 72 -18.83 30.21 2.81
CA ASN A 72 -19.90 30.07 3.81
C ASN A 72 -20.89 31.26 3.85
N SER A 73 -20.63 32.33 3.09
CA SER A 73 -21.44 33.57 3.09
C SER A 73 -22.88 33.43 2.54
N PHE A 74 -23.28 32.26 2.05
CA PHE A 74 -24.60 32.02 1.43
C PHE A 74 -25.77 31.91 2.44
N TYR A 75 -25.51 31.68 3.72
CA TYR A 75 -26.58 31.45 4.70
C TYR A 75 -26.77 32.63 5.63
N ASN A 76 -27.74 33.48 5.30
CA ASN A 76 -28.12 34.60 6.16
C ASN A 76 -28.90 34.10 7.39
N VAL A 77 -28.23 34.02 8.54
CA VAL A 77 -28.80 33.58 9.83
C VAL A 77 -29.98 34.44 10.28
N HIS A 78 -30.03 35.70 9.86
CA HIS A 78 -31.09 36.65 10.19
C HIS A 78 -32.27 36.59 9.20
N SER A 79 -32.14 35.89 8.07
CA SER A 79 -33.25 35.74 7.13
C SER A 79 -34.37 34.89 7.74
N MET A 80 -35.58 35.42 7.68
CA MET A 80 -36.81 34.73 8.10
C MET A 80 -37.37 33.84 6.98
N LEU A 81 -36.71 33.71 5.82
CA LEU A 81 -37.18 32.82 4.76
C LEU A 81 -36.74 31.37 5.04
N ARG A 82 -37.45 30.42 4.41
CA ARG A 82 -37.08 29.00 4.41
C ARG A 82 -35.69 28.85 3.76
N GLN A 83 -34.79 28.09 4.38
CA GLN A 83 -33.42 27.90 3.89
C GLN A 83 -33.11 26.42 3.77
N THR A 84 -32.50 26.01 2.65
CA THR A 84 -32.08 24.63 2.43
C THR A 84 -30.58 24.52 2.66
N LEU A 85 -30.17 23.84 3.72
CA LEU A 85 -28.78 23.52 4.00
C LEU A 85 -28.37 22.28 3.20
N VAL A 86 -27.57 22.49 2.16
CA VAL A 86 -26.99 21.41 1.38
C VAL A 86 -25.75 20.86 2.11
N MET A 87 -25.70 19.53 2.23
CA MET A 87 -24.61 18.80 2.90
C MET A 87 -23.49 18.51 1.90
N ARG A 88 -22.23 18.75 2.29
CA ARG A 88 -21.04 18.51 1.43
C ARG A 88 -20.65 17.05 1.32
N THR A 89 -21.11 16.22 2.26
CA THR A 89 -20.77 14.79 2.38
C THR A 89 -21.80 13.86 1.74
N GLY A 90 -22.81 14.41 1.05
CA GLY A 90 -23.79 13.66 0.25
C GLY A 90 -25.08 13.28 0.98
N GLU A 91 -25.24 13.61 2.27
CA GLU A 91 -26.50 13.40 2.99
C GLU A 91 -27.62 14.32 2.49
N SER A 92 -28.87 13.92 2.77
CA SER A 92 -30.05 14.73 2.46
C SER A 92 -29.96 16.12 3.09
N SER A 93 -30.40 17.13 2.34
CA SER A 93 -30.39 18.53 2.82
C SER A 93 -31.28 18.73 4.05
N ILE A 94 -30.90 19.67 4.92
CA ILE A 94 -31.69 20.06 6.09
C ILE A 94 -32.42 21.37 5.78
N ILE A 95 -33.75 21.37 5.89
CA ILE A 95 -34.56 22.54 5.55
C ILE A 95 -34.90 23.30 6.83
N LEU A 96 -34.29 24.47 7.00
CA LEU A 96 -34.57 25.38 8.11
C LEU A 96 -35.84 26.18 7.86
N GLU A 97 -36.69 26.30 8.88
CA GLU A 97 -37.95 27.06 8.82
C GLU A 97 -38.03 28.14 9.93
N PRO A 98 -37.22 29.22 9.84
CA PRO A 98 -37.07 30.17 10.94
C PRO A 98 -38.37 30.84 11.41
N LYS A 99 -39.36 31.05 10.51
CA LYS A 99 -40.66 31.67 10.85
C LYS A 99 -41.49 30.86 11.83
N LEU A 100 -41.29 29.55 11.86
CA LEU A 100 -42.09 28.63 12.68
C LEU A 100 -41.46 28.41 14.06
N THR A 101 -40.39 29.13 14.38
CA THR A 101 -39.57 28.87 15.57
C THR A 101 -39.35 30.14 16.38
N SER A 102 -39.39 30.00 17.71
CA SER A 102 -39.00 31.07 18.63
C SER A 102 -37.48 31.15 18.75
N LEU A 103 -36.95 32.38 18.68
CA LEU A 103 -35.54 32.67 18.95
C LEU A 103 -35.36 32.99 20.44
N TYR A 104 -34.48 32.24 21.09
CA TYR A 104 -34.10 32.43 22.48
C TYR A 104 -32.70 33.05 22.57
N ASN A 105 -32.51 34.00 23.47
CA ASN A 105 -31.26 34.69 23.78
C ASN A 105 -31.21 35.04 25.29
N GLY A 106 -30.17 35.74 25.73
CA GLY A 106 -29.98 36.08 27.15
C GLY A 106 -31.11 36.88 27.81
N SER A 107 -32.06 37.45 27.05
CA SER A 107 -33.22 38.19 27.57
C SER A 107 -34.49 37.35 27.75
N ASN A 108 -34.56 36.14 27.17
CA ASN A 108 -35.74 35.27 27.21
C ASN A 108 -35.34 33.79 27.41
N LEU A 109 -34.97 33.44 28.63
CA LEU A 109 -34.47 32.11 28.99
C LEU A 109 -35.57 31.08 29.33
N SER A 110 -36.85 31.45 29.28
CA SER A 110 -37.95 30.48 29.46
C SER A 110 -38.19 29.74 28.15
N TYR A 111 -37.94 28.43 28.12
CA TYR A 111 -38.01 27.60 26.92
C TYR A 111 -38.96 26.41 27.06
N ASP A 112 -39.45 25.92 25.92
CA ASP A 112 -40.28 24.72 25.85
C ASP A 112 -39.43 23.44 25.99
N ARG A 113 -39.53 22.80 27.16
CA ARG A 113 -38.82 21.56 27.49
C ARG A 113 -39.33 20.35 26.69
N ALA A 114 -40.58 20.33 26.26
CA ALA A 114 -41.12 19.25 25.44
C ALA A 114 -40.54 19.32 24.03
N LEU A 115 -40.52 20.52 23.41
CA LEU A 115 -39.91 20.74 22.10
C LEU A 115 -38.41 20.45 22.09
N LEU A 116 -37.67 20.86 23.14
CA LEU A 116 -36.23 20.62 23.27
C LEU A 116 -35.87 19.12 23.30
N ASN A 117 -36.74 18.27 23.83
CA ASN A 117 -36.49 16.82 23.97
C ASN A 117 -36.95 15.99 22.76
N ARG A 118 -37.47 16.61 21.70
CA ARG A 118 -38.02 15.87 20.57
C ARG A 118 -36.94 15.15 19.75
N ALA A 119 -37.17 13.83 19.62
CA ALA A 119 -36.63 12.88 18.64
C ALA A 119 -36.12 13.47 17.31
N ASP A 120 -37.06 14.17 16.71
CA ASP A 120 -37.20 14.39 15.29
C ASP A 120 -36.95 15.85 14.92
N MET A 121 -36.34 16.63 15.81
CA MET A 121 -36.11 18.06 15.60
C MET A 121 -34.63 18.42 15.67
N TRP A 122 -34.16 19.19 14.69
CA TRP A 122 -32.90 19.91 14.76
C TRP A 122 -33.10 21.22 15.49
N HIS A 123 -32.16 21.57 16.36
CA HIS A 123 -32.09 22.87 17.01
C HIS A 123 -30.90 23.64 16.44
N GLN A 124 -31.06 24.94 16.22
CA GLN A 124 -30.00 25.79 15.70
C GLN A 124 -29.38 26.60 16.83
N VAL A 125 -28.07 26.50 16.98
CA VAL A 125 -27.27 27.32 17.91
C VAL A 125 -26.53 28.36 17.09
N ILE A 126 -26.64 29.62 17.49
CA ILE A 126 -26.05 30.79 16.83
C ILE A 126 -25.07 31.44 17.82
N VAL A 127 -23.83 31.62 17.39
CA VAL A 127 -22.73 32.19 18.17
C VAL A 127 -22.45 33.60 17.66
N HIS A 128 -22.58 34.60 18.52
CA HIS A 128 -22.36 36.00 18.16
C HIS A 128 -20.96 36.41 18.57
N HIS A 129 -20.07 36.65 17.60
CA HIS A 129 -18.64 36.80 17.85
C HIS A 129 -17.98 37.99 17.13
N ASP A 130 -18.73 38.74 16.32
CA ASP A 130 -18.30 39.98 15.65
C ASP A 130 -16.94 39.87 14.93
N THR A 131 -16.72 38.79 14.17
CA THR A 131 -15.46 38.48 13.45
C THR A 131 -14.21 38.25 14.31
N LYS A 132 -14.30 38.32 15.64
CA LYS A 132 -13.14 38.26 16.56
C LYS A 132 -12.56 36.86 16.76
N TYR A 133 -13.32 35.81 16.46
CA TYR A 133 -12.96 34.43 16.77
C TYR A 133 -13.04 33.55 15.51
N SER A 134 -12.07 32.65 15.35
CA SER A 134 -12.08 31.63 14.31
C SER A 134 -13.04 30.49 14.64
N LYS A 135 -13.43 29.69 13.63
CA LYS A 135 -14.24 28.48 13.83
C LYS A 135 -13.63 27.57 14.90
N GLN A 136 -12.32 27.34 14.84
CA GLN A 136 -11.65 26.45 15.80
C GLN A 136 -11.73 27.02 17.22
N GLN A 137 -11.47 28.32 17.39
CA GLN A 137 -11.62 28.96 18.70
C GLN A 137 -13.03 28.81 19.25
N ILE A 138 -14.07 28.98 18.42
CA ILE A 138 -15.47 28.82 18.84
C ILE A 138 -15.78 27.38 19.26
N LEU A 139 -15.28 26.40 18.51
CA LEU A 139 -15.45 25.00 18.87
C LEU A 139 -14.69 24.64 20.16
N ASP A 140 -13.47 25.14 20.33
CA ASP A 140 -12.69 24.95 21.57
C ASP A 140 -13.46 25.52 22.77
N MET A 141 -14.00 26.75 22.64
CA MET A 141 -14.86 27.35 23.66
C MET A 141 -16.09 26.50 23.96
N LEU A 142 -16.78 26.00 22.93
CA LEU A 142 -17.95 25.14 23.10
C LEU A 142 -17.60 23.85 23.85
N PHE A 143 -16.57 23.13 23.43
CA PHE A 143 -16.21 21.84 24.03
C PHE A 143 -15.56 21.97 25.42
N GLU A 144 -14.87 23.08 25.71
CA GLU A 144 -14.34 23.37 27.05
C GLU A 144 -15.45 23.70 28.07
N ASN A 145 -16.52 24.39 27.64
CA ASN A 145 -17.67 24.69 28.52
C ASN A 145 -18.53 23.44 28.77
N PHE A 146 -18.59 22.54 27.78
CA PHE A 146 -19.49 21.36 27.80
C PHE A 146 -18.75 20.03 27.52
N PRO A 147 -17.72 19.66 28.29
CA PRO A 147 -16.91 18.46 28.01
C PRO A 147 -17.66 17.14 28.28
N LEU A 148 -18.68 17.17 29.15
CA LEU A 148 -19.44 16.00 29.60
C LEU A 148 -20.82 15.87 28.95
N CYS A 149 -21.26 16.86 28.16
CA CYS A 149 -22.57 16.85 27.53
C CYS A 149 -22.49 16.19 26.15
N ASP A 150 -23.58 15.52 25.75
CA ASP A 150 -23.78 15.05 24.38
C ASP A 150 -23.79 16.26 23.44
N CYS A 151 -22.68 16.46 22.72
CA CYS A 151 -22.45 17.60 21.86
C CYS A 151 -21.99 17.10 20.48
N PHE A 152 -22.87 17.17 19.48
CA PHE A 152 -22.58 16.81 18.10
C PHE A 152 -22.98 17.95 17.16
N PRO A 153 -22.15 19.01 17.03
CA PRO A 153 -22.43 20.13 16.13
C PRO A 153 -22.36 19.68 14.67
N VAL A 154 -23.47 19.84 13.96
CA VAL A 154 -23.64 19.45 12.55
C VAL A 154 -23.80 20.69 11.69
N ALA A 155 -23.33 20.62 10.45
CA ALA A 155 -23.51 21.66 9.44
C ALA A 155 -23.09 23.05 9.94
N TYR A 156 -21.89 23.15 10.49
CA TYR A 156 -21.34 24.42 10.93
C TYR A 156 -21.16 25.36 9.72
N ARG A 157 -21.69 26.57 9.82
CA ARG A 157 -21.61 27.61 8.78
C ARG A 157 -21.23 28.95 9.43
N ARG A 158 -20.45 29.73 8.68
CA ARG A 158 -19.93 31.03 9.10
C ARG A 158 -20.63 32.14 8.32
N HIS A 159 -21.06 33.19 9.00
CA HIS A 159 -21.77 34.32 8.39
C HIS A 159 -21.35 35.65 9.02
N VAL A 160 -20.42 36.37 8.38
CA VAL A 160 -19.95 37.72 8.75
C VAL A 160 -19.59 37.84 10.25
N ASN A 161 -20.53 38.22 11.10
CA ASN A 161 -20.39 38.44 12.54
C ASN A 161 -20.93 37.31 13.43
N VAL A 162 -21.57 36.30 12.84
CA VAL A 162 -22.18 35.17 13.55
C VAL A 162 -21.82 33.83 12.88
N ASP A 163 -21.63 32.81 13.71
CA ASP A 163 -21.51 31.42 13.24
C ASP A 163 -22.71 30.63 13.73
N PHE A 164 -23.14 29.60 13.02
CA PHE A 164 -24.19 28.72 13.50
C PHE A 164 -23.90 27.25 13.18
N PHE A 165 -24.53 26.39 13.96
CA PHE A 165 -24.53 24.95 13.75
C PHE A 165 -25.85 24.36 14.24
N LEU A 166 -26.11 23.12 13.83
CA LEU A 166 -27.27 22.36 14.23
C LEU A 166 -26.89 21.30 15.25
N VAL A 167 -27.81 21.01 16.16
CA VAL A 167 -27.70 19.89 17.10
C VAL A 167 -29.03 19.14 17.14
N ARG A 168 -28.95 17.82 17.34
CA ARG A 168 -30.10 16.94 17.55
C ARG A 168 -29.72 15.89 18.58
N MET A 169 -30.67 15.49 19.42
CA MET A 169 -30.41 14.56 20.55
C MET A 169 -29.32 15.07 21.51
N CYS A 170 -29.19 16.39 21.65
CA CYS A 170 -28.21 17.05 22.52
C CYS A 170 -28.93 17.80 23.65
N SER A 171 -29.92 17.18 24.29
CA SER A 171 -30.80 17.85 25.26
C SER A 171 -30.03 18.37 26.48
N GLN A 172 -29.05 17.60 26.97
CA GLN A 172 -28.19 18.02 28.09
C GLN A 172 -27.39 19.28 27.78
N LEU A 173 -26.81 19.35 26.57
CA LEU A 173 -26.10 20.55 26.10
C LEU A 173 -27.06 21.74 26.04
N LEU A 174 -28.23 21.58 25.41
CA LEU A 174 -29.19 22.68 25.26
C LEU A 174 -29.71 23.19 26.60
N VAL A 175 -30.08 22.30 27.53
CA VAL A 175 -30.50 22.70 28.89
C VAL A 175 -29.40 23.50 29.58
N LYS A 176 -28.16 23.01 29.54
CA LYS A 176 -27.06 23.69 30.20
C LYS A 176 -26.72 25.04 29.56
N LEU A 177 -26.85 25.16 28.23
CA LEU A 177 -26.74 26.43 27.53
C LEU A 177 -27.77 27.46 28.04
N PHE A 178 -29.01 27.05 28.29
CA PHE A 178 -30.03 27.93 28.88
C PHE A 178 -29.74 28.27 30.35
N GLU A 179 -29.28 27.31 31.16
CA GLU A 179 -28.86 27.53 32.55
C GLU A 179 -27.69 28.52 32.64
N ASP A 180 -26.74 28.47 31.71
CA ASP A 180 -25.60 29.38 31.61
C ASP A 180 -25.97 30.74 30.98
N GLY A 181 -27.26 31.02 30.77
CA GLY A 181 -27.76 32.29 30.27
C GLY A 181 -27.50 32.51 28.78
N LEU A 182 -27.33 31.44 28.00
CA LEU A 182 -26.99 31.44 26.58
C LEU A 182 -25.72 32.25 26.29
N LYS A 183 -24.62 31.89 26.98
CA LYS A 183 -23.29 32.48 26.80
C LYS A 183 -22.21 31.40 26.84
N LEU A 184 -21.15 31.55 26.05
CA LEU A 184 -19.91 30.77 26.17
C LEU A 184 -18.87 31.58 26.95
N LYS A 185 -18.25 30.98 27.96
CA LYS A 185 -17.21 31.62 28.76
C LYS A 185 -15.84 31.11 28.35
N TYR A 186 -14.90 32.00 28.05
CA TYR A 186 -13.53 31.60 27.70
C TYR A 186 -12.52 32.65 28.12
N LYS A 187 -11.57 32.27 28.99
CA LYS A 187 -10.46 33.14 29.46
C LYS A 187 -10.90 34.55 29.87
N GLY A 188 -12.02 34.67 30.59
CA GLY A 188 -12.57 35.95 31.06
C GLY A 188 -13.43 36.71 30.06
N VAL A 189 -13.65 36.18 28.86
CA VAL A 189 -14.58 36.74 27.86
C VAL A 189 -15.87 35.94 27.82
N GLU A 190 -17.01 36.63 27.66
CA GLU A 190 -18.32 36.02 27.43
C GLU A 190 -18.77 36.26 25.99
N LEU A 191 -19.09 35.18 25.28
CA LEU A 191 -19.64 35.21 23.92
C LEU A 191 -21.13 34.92 23.96
N PRO A 192 -21.99 35.86 23.54
CA PRO A 192 -23.43 35.65 23.55
C PRO A 192 -23.87 34.61 22.53
N LEU A 193 -24.86 33.82 22.89
CA LEU A 193 -25.49 32.81 22.06
C LEU A 193 -26.96 33.13 21.83
N SER A 194 -27.50 32.57 20.76
CA SER A 194 -28.94 32.43 20.56
C SER A 194 -29.28 31.04 20.09
N VAL A 195 -30.46 30.55 20.46
CA VAL A 195 -30.92 29.20 20.11
C VAL A 195 -32.29 29.30 19.47
N ARG A 196 -32.49 28.62 18.34
CA ARG A 196 -33.82 28.33 17.78
C ARG A 196 -34.16 26.88 18.07
N LEU A 197 -35.17 26.65 18.90
CA LEU A 197 -35.67 25.30 19.15
C LEU A 197 -36.61 24.88 18.01
N GLY A 198 -36.42 23.67 17.49
CA GLY A 198 -37.26 23.15 16.41
C GLY A 198 -36.97 23.77 15.03
N ALA A 199 -35.72 24.17 14.78
CA ALA A 199 -35.27 24.83 13.55
C ALA A 199 -35.57 24.04 12.26
N ALA A 200 -35.57 22.71 12.32
CA ALA A 200 -35.94 21.83 11.22
C ALA A 200 -36.46 20.47 11.72
N VAL A 201 -37.28 19.80 10.92
CA VAL A 201 -37.67 18.39 11.15
C VAL A 201 -36.60 17.47 10.57
N PHE A 202 -36.28 16.39 11.28
CA PHE A 202 -35.37 15.35 10.86
C PHE A 202 -36.05 14.37 9.91
N TYR A 203 -35.37 14.01 8.82
CA TYR A 203 -35.82 13.01 7.86
C TYR A 203 -34.75 11.94 7.63
N ASN A 204 -35.19 10.74 7.24
CA ASN A 204 -34.28 9.66 6.86
C ASN A 204 -33.36 10.09 5.71
N GLY A 205 -32.09 9.67 5.78
CA GLY A 205 -31.04 10.07 4.83
C GLY A 205 -30.27 11.34 5.24
N GLN A 206 -30.71 12.07 6.27
CA GLN A 206 -29.92 13.14 6.88
C GLN A 206 -28.84 12.56 7.80
N ILE A 207 -27.79 13.36 8.04
CA ILE A 207 -26.62 12.96 8.83
C ILE A 207 -27.01 12.47 10.24
N PHE A 208 -26.38 11.37 10.65
CA PHE A 208 -26.56 10.77 11.98
C PHE A 208 -25.18 10.65 12.67
N PRO A 209 -24.83 11.58 13.58
CA PRO A 209 -23.45 11.75 14.05
C PRO A 209 -22.74 10.47 14.50
N ARG A 210 -23.42 9.63 15.29
CA ARG A 210 -22.83 8.38 15.80
C ARG A 210 -22.53 7.37 14.69
N GLN A 211 -23.39 7.29 13.69
CA GLN A 211 -23.16 6.44 12.51
C GLN A 211 -22.09 7.03 11.60
N THR A 212 -22.01 8.36 11.45
CA THR A 212 -20.96 9.02 10.68
C THR A 212 -19.57 8.74 11.25
N ILE A 213 -19.42 8.81 12.59
CA ILE A 213 -18.18 8.41 13.27
C ILE A 213 -17.86 6.94 13.00
N ALA A 214 -18.83 6.03 13.15
CA ALA A 214 -18.63 4.61 12.90
C ALA A 214 -18.22 4.32 11.45
N LYS A 215 -18.85 4.97 10.46
CA LYS A 215 -18.48 4.87 9.04
C LYS A 215 -17.05 5.34 8.76
N ALA A 216 -16.63 6.44 9.39
CA ALA A 216 -15.26 6.94 9.26
C ALA A 216 -14.23 5.97 9.88
N VAL A 217 -14.54 5.36 11.04
CA VAL A 217 -13.67 4.33 11.63
C VAL A 217 -13.62 3.07 10.77
N GLN A 218 -14.76 2.63 10.22
CA GLN A 218 -14.84 1.48 9.33
C GLN A 218 -14.02 1.69 8.05
N GLU A 219 -14.14 2.85 7.40
CA GLU A 219 -13.33 3.19 6.22
C GLU A 219 -11.84 3.10 6.50
N ARG A 220 -11.39 3.65 7.65
CA ARG A 220 -9.97 3.58 8.05
C ARG A 220 -9.50 2.16 8.33
N SER A 221 -10.39 1.27 8.74
CA SER A 221 -10.11 -0.15 8.91
C SER A 221 -10.02 -0.88 7.58
N ASP A 222 -11.01 -0.69 6.71
CA ASP A 222 -11.07 -1.36 5.40
C ASP A 222 -9.86 -0.97 4.53
N ASN A 223 -9.39 0.27 4.69
CA ASN A 223 -8.23 0.83 4.01
C ASN A 223 -6.97 0.92 4.91
N ALA A 224 -6.85 0.09 5.96
CA ALA A 224 -5.73 0.16 6.92
C ALA A 224 -4.34 0.16 6.26
N ALA A 225 -4.16 -0.60 5.18
CA ALA A 225 -2.92 -0.64 4.41
C ALA A 225 -2.58 0.69 3.71
N GLN A 226 -3.58 1.50 3.33
CA GLN A 226 -3.36 2.81 2.70
C GLN A 226 -2.90 3.86 3.72
N TYR A 227 -3.34 3.72 4.98
CA TYR A 227 -3.02 4.67 6.05
C TYR A 227 -1.88 4.20 6.96
N GLY A 228 -1.16 3.14 6.57
CA GLY A 228 0.00 2.64 7.30
C GLY A 228 0.28 1.17 7.02
N THR A 229 -0.03 0.30 7.97
CA THR A 229 0.17 -1.15 7.88
C THR A 229 -1.16 -1.88 8.03
N SER A 230 -1.29 -3.06 7.42
CA SER A 230 -2.54 -3.83 7.42
C SER A 230 -3.02 -4.28 8.82
N ASN A 231 -2.15 -4.23 9.83
CA ASN A 231 -2.48 -4.54 11.23
C ASN A 231 -2.74 -3.30 12.11
N MET A 232 -2.71 -2.09 11.54
CA MET A 232 -2.85 -0.82 12.26
C MET A 232 -4.13 -0.08 11.87
N LEU A 233 -4.98 0.20 12.85
CA LEU A 233 -6.09 1.14 12.69
C LEU A 233 -5.57 2.55 12.94
N ASN A 234 -5.37 3.31 11.85
CA ASN A 234 -4.85 4.66 11.92
C ASN A 234 -5.98 5.71 11.97
N LEU A 235 -6.17 6.31 13.16
CA LEU A 235 -7.10 7.40 13.43
C LEU A 235 -6.35 8.68 13.85
N ASP A 236 -5.12 8.86 13.39
CA ASP A 236 -4.37 10.11 13.57
C ASP A 236 -5.16 11.29 12.99
N SER A 237 -5.22 12.39 13.75
CA SER A 237 -5.92 13.63 13.34
C SER A 237 -7.34 13.37 12.83
N PHE A 238 -8.11 12.52 13.52
CA PHE A 238 -9.37 11.93 13.06
C PHE A 238 -10.39 12.97 12.60
N ARG A 239 -10.41 14.15 13.22
CA ARG A 239 -11.29 15.28 12.83
C ARG A 239 -11.17 15.72 11.37
N GLY A 240 -10.04 15.43 10.71
CA GLY A 240 -9.78 15.77 9.31
C GLY A 240 -10.36 14.79 8.28
N HIS A 241 -11.05 13.75 8.72
CA HIS A 241 -11.62 12.75 7.83
C HIS A 241 -12.70 13.33 6.89
N ALA A 242 -12.70 12.95 5.62
CA ALA A 242 -13.62 13.47 4.60
C ALA A 242 -15.11 13.31 5.00
N TYR A 243 -15.51 12.12 5.49
CA TYR A 243 -16.86 11.86 6.01
C TYR A 243 -17.28 12.73 7.20
N LEU A 244 -16.35 13.37 7.90
CA LEU A 244 -16.65 14.20 9.07
C LEU A 244 -16.76 15.69 8.70
N GLN A 245 -16.69 16.07 7.42
CA GLN A 245 -16.70 17.48 7.02
C GLN A 245 -17.95 18.25 7.48
N GLU A 246 -19.09 17.57 7.61
CA GLU A 246 -20.34 18.15 8.14
C GLU A 246 -20.57 17.92 9.65
N LEU A 247 -19.65 17.26 10.34
CA LEU A 247 -19.73 16.97 11.77
C LEU A 247 -18.48 17.49 12.52
N CYS A 248 -18.67 18.40 13.47
CA CYS A 248 -17.55 18.93 14.26
C CYS A 248 -17.10 17.90 15.31
N ILE A 249 -15.87 17.39 15.15
CA ILE A 249 -15.29 16.38 16.02
C ILE A 249 -14.29 16.99 17.01
N CYS A 250 -14.44 16.64 18.29
CA CYS A 250 -13.50 16.92 19.36
C CYS A 250 -13.48 15.71 20.32
N LEU A 251 -12.38 14.96 20.29
CA LEU A 251 -12.24 13.75 21.11
C LEU A 251 -11.88 14.03 22.58
N ALA A 252 -11.79 15.30 22.98
CA ALA A 252 -11.84 15.70 24.38
C ALA A 252 -13.27 15.64 24.96
N ASN A 253 -14.31 15.71 24.11
CA ASN A 253 -15.70 15.53 24.55
C ASN A 253 -15.98 14.05 24.83
N ARG A 254 -16.52 13.77 26.02
CA ARG A 254 -16.75 12.41 26.51
C ARG A 254 -17.60 11.57 25.57
N THR A 255 -18.76 12.09 25.13
CA THR A 255 -19.72 11.31 24.33
C THR A 255 -19.20 11.01 22.94
N GLN A 256 -18.45 11.94 22.34
CA GLN A 256 -17.81 11.70 21.04
C GLN A 256 -16.72 10.64 21.14
N LEU A 257 -15.87 10.72 22.17
CA LEU A 257 -14.83 9.72 22.42
C LEU A 257 -15.44 8.35 22.71
N GLU A 258 -16.53 8.28 23.48
CA GLU A 258 -17.23 7.02 23.76
C GLU A 258 -17.75 6.37 22.47
N THR A 259 -18.37 7.17 21.61
CA THR A 259 -18.86 6.72 20.31
C THR A 259 -17.72 6.20 19.42
N LEU A 260 -16.57 6.90 19.40
CA LEU A 260 -15.38 6.46 18.71
C LEU A 260 -14.86 5.13 19.27
N CYS A 261 -14.69 5.02 20.59
CA CYS A 261 -14.19 3.81 21.25
C CYS A 261 -15.09 2.60 21.00
N SER A 262 -16.43 2.78 20.99
CA SER A 262 -17.36 1.70 20.63
C SER A 262 -17.17 1.24 19.18
N ALA A 263 -17.02 2.16 18.23
CA ALA A 263 -16.78 1.82 16.82
C ALA A 263 -15.43 1.13 16.64
N VAL A 264 -14.37 1.61 17.32
CA VAL A 264 -13.04 0.98 17.31
C VAL A 264 -13.10 -0.44 17.86
N ALA A 265 -13.76 -0.65 19.01
CA ALA A 265 -13.89 -1.97 19.60
C ALA A 265 -14.61 -2.94 18.65
N GLN A 266 -15.70 -2.51 18.01
CA GLN A 266 -16.43 -3.31 17.03
C GLN A 266 -15.54 -3.71 15.85
N VAL A 267 -14.83 -2.75 15.27
CA VAL A 267 -13.93 -2.97 14.13
C VAL A 267 -12.77 -3.90 14.49
N MET A 268 -12.12 -3.69 15.64
CA MET A 268 -11.01 -4.55 16.08
C MET A 268 -11.45 -5.97 16.43
N ASN A 269 -12.68 -6.15 16.90
CA ASN A 269 -13.24 -7.48 17.15
C ASN A 269 -13.63 -8.20 15.85
N ALA A 270 -14.10 -7.46 14.84
CA ALA A 270 -14.43 -8.00 13.52
C ALA A 270 -13.17 -8.33 12.70
N ASN A 271 -12.13 -7.49 12.77
CA ASN A 271 -10.90 -7.65 12.00
C ASN A 271 -9.75 -8.21 12.85
N SER A 272 -9.55 -9.53 12.75
CA SER A 272 -8.55 -10.25 13.56
C SER A 272 -7.09 -9.87 13.29
N CYS A 273 -6.80 -9.15 12.19
CA CYS A 273 -5.47 -8.68 11.84
C CYS A 273 -5.08 -7.39 12.59
N LEU A 274 -6.05 -6.60 13.08
CA LEU A 274 -5.79 -5.35 13.77
C LEU A 274 -5.32 -5.61 15.21
N ASN A 275 -4.09 -5.20 15.50
CA ASN A 275 -3.51 -5.28 16.85
C ASN A 275 -2.81 -3.98 17.28
N THR A 276 -2.80 -2.96 16.41
CA THR A 276 -2.20 -1.65 16.66
C THR A 276 -3.25 -0.56 16.44
N LEU A 277 -3.35 0.38 17.38
CA LEU A 277 -4.27 1.52 17.30
C LEU A 277 -3.50 2.83 17.41
N ARG A 278 -3.69 3.71 16.43
CA ARG A 278 -3.15 5.08 16.47
C ARG A 278 -4.26 6.10 16.67
N LEU A 279 -4.16 6.87 17.75
CA LEU A 279 -5.05 7.95 18.15
C LEU A 279 -4.30 9.27 18.35
N SER A 280 -3.17 9.44 17.65
CA SER A 280 -2.34 10.63 17.78
C SER A 280 -3.07 11.92 17.33
N ASN A 281 -2.67 13.06 17.88
CA ASN A 281 -3.13 14.40 17.47
C ASN A 281 -4.65 14.61 17.52
N ASN A 282 -5.32 14.03 18.52
CA ASN A 282 -6.78 14.07 18.66
C ASN A 282 -7.28 14.90 19.86
N GLY A 283 -6.36 15.51 20.63
CA GLY A 283 -6.70 16.32 21.79
C GLY A 283 -7.34 15.54 22.95
N ILE A 284 -7.15 14.22 23.01
CA ILE A 284 -7.70 13.35 24.05
C ILE A 284 -7.07 13.70 25.40
N SER A 285 -7.90 13.95 26.41
CA SER A 285 -7.44 14.20 27.78
C SER A 285 -7.92 13.15 28.79
N ASN A 286 -9.05 12.49 28.50
CA ASN A 286 -9.67 11.48 29.35
C ASN A 286 -9.59 10.10 28.70
N LEU A 287 -8.86 9.18 29.34
CA LEU A 287 -8.58 7.84 28.80
C LEU A 287 -9.53 6.77 29.31
N ASN A 288 -10.45 7.08 30.24
CA ASN A 288 -11.31 6.08 30.87
C ASN A 288 -12.15 5.28 29.85
N LEU A 289 -12.54 5.91 28.75
CA LEU A 289 -13.39 5.31 27.71
C LEU A 289 -12.63 4.32 26.82
N LEU A 290 -11.30 4.42 26.76
CA LEU A 290 -10.45 3.43 26.07
C LEU A 290 -10.42 2.09 26.81
N ALA A 291 -10.92 2.01 28.05
CA ALA A 291 -11.13 0.74 28.73
C ALA A 291 -12.11 -0.19 27.99
N ALA A 292 -12.96 0.34 27.10
CA ALA A 292 -13.79 -0.46 26.20
C ALA A 292 -12.98 -1.35 25.25
N LEU A 293 -11.68 -1.09 25.09
CA LEU A 293 -10.77 -1.87 24.25
C LEU A 293 -10.14 -3.07 24.99
N LYS A 294 -10.47 -3.30 26.27
CA LYS A 294 -9.86 -4.36 27.10
C LYS A 294 -9.98 -5.76 26.53
N ASP A 295 -11.09 -6.05 25.84
CA ASP A 295 -11.36 -7.37 25.26
C ASP A 295 -10.81 -7.52 23.82
N THR A 296 -10.13 -6.50 23.30
CA THR A 296 -9.54 -6.52 21.95
C THR A 296 -8.11 -7.08 21.97
N LYS A 297 -7.58 -7.44 20.79
CA LYS A 297 -6.19 -7.92 20.61
C LYS A 297 -5.16 -6.78 20.56
N LEU A 298 -5.44 -5.65 21.21
CA LEU A 298 -4.60 -4.45 21.14
C LEU A 298 -3.27 -4.65 21.86
N VAL A 299 -2.17 -4.59 21.11
CA VAL A 299 -0.79 -4.78 21.59
C VAL A 299 0.00 -3.48 21.53
N SER A 300 -0.33 -2.57 20.61
CA SER A 300 0.38 -1.30 20.42
C SER A 300 -0.60 -0.14 20.37
N LEU A 301 -0.39 0.87 21.22
CA LEU A 301 -1.27 2.05 21.34
C LEU A 301 -0.47 3.34 21.20
N ASP A 302 -0.85 4.18 20.25
CA ASP A 302 -0.21 5.47 19.98
C ASP A 302 -1.13 6.63 20.35
N LEU A 303 -0.77 7.36 21.40
CA LEU A 303 -1.47 8.51 21.99
C LEU A 303 -0.65 9.81 21.86
N ARG A 304 0.32 9.88 20.94
CA ARG A 304 1.16 11.08 20.79
C ARG A 304 0.37 12.35 20.45
N GLY A 305 0.84 13.51 20.89
CA GLY A 305 0.22 14.80 20.55
C GLY A 305 -1.21 14.97 21.07
N ASN A 306 -1.54 14.32 22.20
CA ASN A 306 -2.81 14.48 22.90
C ASN A 306 -2.63 15.40 24.12
N ASN A 307 -3.66 15.55 24.95
CA ASN A 307 -3.67 16.47 26.10
C ASN A 307 -3.65 15.72 27.44
N ILE A 308 -2.82 14.68 27.55
CA ILE A 308 -2.72 13.85 28.76
C ILE A 308 -1.68 14.46 29.71
N GLN A 309 -2.15 14.98 30.85
CA GLN A 309 -1.32 15.79 31.76
C GLN A 309 -0.51 14.98 32.79
N HIS A 310 -1.03 13.84 33.25
CA HIS A 310 -0.39 13.04 34.30
C HIS A 310 -0.43 11.54 33.97
N THR A 311 0.60 10.82 34.41
CA THR A 311 0.74 9.36 34.25
C THR A 311 -0.36 8.58 34.96
N SER A 312 -0.91 9.12 36.05
CA SER A 312 -2.06 8.55 36.77
C SER A 312 -3.29 8.37 35.90
N HIS A 313 -3.47 9.18 34.84
CA HIS A 313 -4.59 9.05 33.91
C HIS A 313 -4.50 7.77 33.06
N LEU A 314 -3.33 7.17 32.91
CA LEU A 314 -3.14 5.90 32.21
C LEU A 314 -3.56 4.69 33.06
N SER A 315 -3.76 4.87 34.38
CA SER A 315 -4.12 3.78 35.28
C SER A 315 -5.43 3.08 34.91
N CYS A 316 -6.38 3.77 34.26
CA CYS A 316 -7.63 3.19 33.79
C CYS A 316 -7.45 2.14 32.69
N LEU A 317 -6.32 2.22 31.97
CA LEU A 317 -5.92 1.30 30.90
C LEU A 317 -5.22 0.04 31.45
N ARG A 318 -4.99 -0.03 32.77
CA ARG A 318 -4.44 -1.23 33.42
C ARG A 318 -5.30 -2.45 33.06
N GLY A 319 -4.63 -3.50 32.56
CA GLY A 319 -5.26 -4.72 32.06
C GLY A 319 -5.22 -4.87 30.53
N LEU A 320 -4.94 -3.80 29.77
CA LEU A 320 -4.65 -3.95 28.33
C LEU A 320 -3.31 -4.67 28.13
N PRO A 321 -3.20 -5.63 27.18
CA PRO A 321 -1.97 -6.37 26.92
C PRO A 321 -0.97 -5.58 26.06
N LEU A 322 -0.75 -4.30 26.40
CA LEU A 322 0.14 -3.41 25.66
C LEU A 322 1.61 -3.81 25.82
N ILE A 323 2.28 -3.97 24.68
CA ILE A 323 3.74 -4.16 24.56
C ILE A 323 4.39 -2.85 24.10
N GLU A 324 3.67 -2.04 23.32
CA GLU A 324 4.13 -0.74 22.85
C GLU A 324 3.13 0.36 23.20
N LEU A 325 3.63 1.49 23.70
CA LEU A 325 2.84 2.65 24.07
C LEU A 325 3.61 3.90 23.64
N PHE A 326 2.96 4.79 22.91
CA PHE A 326 3.54 6.07 22.50
C PHE A 326 2.72 7.20 23.13
N VAL A 327 3.37 8.07 23.89
CA VAL A 327 2.76 9.18 24.65
C VAL A 327 3.55 10.48 24.51
N ALA A 328 4.57 10.54 23.65
CA ALA A 328 5.29 11.77 23.30
C ALA A 328 4.34 12.93 22.97
N ASP A 329 4.81 14.16 23.19
CA ASP A 329 4.05 15.39 22.94
C ASP A 329 2.75 15.50 23.78
N ASN A 330 2.75 14.91 24.98
CA ASN A 330 1.71 15.09 26.01
C ASN A 330 2.30 15.77 27.25
N GLY A 331 1.47 16.46 28.05
CA GLY A 331 1.92 17.14 29.28
C GLY A 331 2.57 16.20 30.31
N LEU A 332 2.18 14.92 30.35
CA LEU A 332 2.79 13.93 31.24
C LEU A 332 4.30 13.72 31.00
N THR A 333 4.78 14.03 29.80
CA THR A 333 6.20 13.83 29.42
C THR A 333 7.12 14.91 30.00
N GLU A 334 6.56 15.97 30.59
CA GLU A 334 7.32 17.01 31.30
C GLU A 334 7.86 16.51 32.65
N SER A 335 7.26 15.47 33.23
CA SER A 335 7.74 14.88 34.47
C SER A 335 8.99 14.04 34.23
N THR A 336 10.05 14.21 35.01
CA THR A 336 11.28 13.40 34.88
C THR A 336 11.08 11.92 35.21
N SER A 337 10.05 11.58 35.99
CA SER A 337 9.70 10.21 36.38
C SER A 337 8.67 9.54 35.46
N TYR A 338 8.21 10.21 34.40
CA TYR A 338 7.03 9.74 33.66
C TYR A 338 7.20 8.32 33.10
N ALA A 339 8.42 7.96 32.67
CA ALA A 339 8.72 6.63 32.20
C ALA A 339 8.56 5.58 33.32
N GLU A 340 9.14 5.82 34.50
CA GLU A 340 9.05 4.91 35.66
C GLU A 340 7.59 4.70 36.11
N ASP A 341 6.80 5.78 36.14
CA ASP A 341 5.38 5.72 36.50
C ASP A 341 4.54 4.94 35.47
N ILE A 342 4.89 5.05 34.18
CA ILE A 342 4.26 4.29 33.10
C ILE A 342 4.64 2.82 33.18
N TYR A 343 5.91 2.48 33.41
CA TYR A 343 6.35 1.09 33.62
C TYR A 343 5.73 0.46 34.87
N THR A 344 5.48 1.25 35.92
CA THR A 344 4.72 0.80 37.09
C THR A 344 3.26 0.47 36.73
N THR A 345 2.69 1.19 35.77
CA THR A 345 1.30 0.97 35.32
C THR A 345 1.18 -0.17 34.31
N PHE A 346 2.18 -0.35 33.44
CA PHE A 346 2.27 -1.37 32.40
C PHE A 346 3.61 -2.12 32.48
N PRO A 347 3.74 -3.08 33.42
CA PRO A 347 5.02 -3.78 33.65
C PRO A 347 5.47 -4.66 32.47
N LYS A 348 4.56 -4.99 31.55
CA LYS A 348 4.84 -5.79 30.33
C LYS A 348 5.20 -4.93 29.11
N LEU A 349 5.22 -3.61 29.27
CA LEU A 349 5.54 -2.67 28.21
C LEU A 349 7.02 -2.81 27.83
N MET A 350 7.30 -3.09 26.56
CA MET A 350 8.66 -3.21 26.04
C MET A 350 9.16 -1.91 25.42
N LYS A 351 8.23 -1.13 24.86
CA LYS A 351 8.54 0.11 24.15
C LYS A 351 7.65 1.23 24.66
N LEU A 352 8.27 2.29 25.17
CA LEU A 352 7.65 3.55 25.52
C LEU A 352 8.25 4.64 24.63
N ASP A 353 7.47 5.20 23.70
CA ASP A 353 7.97 6.16 22.72
C ASP A 353 9.21 5.63 21.94
N SER A 354 10.33 6.33 22.05
CA SER A 354 11.65 5.93 21.53
C SER A 354 12.51 5.17 22.57
N MET A 355 12.05 5.06 23.81
CA MET A 355 12.71 4.31 24.88
C MET A 355 12.32 2.84 24.76
N ILE A 356 13.31 1.99 24.53
CA ILE A 356 13.13 0.55 24.65
C ILE A 356 13.63 0.18 26.03
N THR A 357 12.73 -0.18 26.92
CA THR A 357 13.12 -0.79 28.19
C THR A 357 13.40 -2.26 27.96
N GLY A 358 14.66 -2.65 28.17
CA GLY A 358 14.99 -4.02 28.49
C GLY A 358 14.30 -4.39 29.81
N SER A 359 13.13 -5.02 29.74
CA SER A 359 12.33 -5.30 30.94
C SER A 359 13.04 -6.31 31.83
N SER A 360 13.54 -5.83 32.97
CA SER A 360 13.56 -6.58 34.21
C SER A 360 12.12 -6.74 34.75
N SER A 361 11.80 -7.99 35.08
CA SER A 361 10.87 -8.47 36.12
C SER A 361 9.44 -8.91 35.74
N THR A 362 9.27 -10.23 35.90
CA THR A 362 8.18 -10.98 36.58
C THR A 362 6.76 -11.07 35.99
N THR A 363 6.50 -12.23 35.37
CA THR A 363 5.58 -13.22 35.97
C THR A 363 6.06 -14.63 35.65
N ILE A 364 6.54 -15.31 36.69
CA ILE A 364 7.08 -16.67 36.70
C ILE A 364 5.94 -17.66 36.95
N PRO A 365 5.77 -18.71 36.13
CA PRO A 365 5.48 -20.05 36.62
C PRO A 365 6.81 -20.76 36.84
N GLN A 366 7.03 -21.14 38.10
CA GLN A 366 8.17 -21.84 38.72
C GLN A 366 9.30 -22.35 37.79
N ASN A 367 10.47 -21.69 37.93
CA ASN A 367 11.85 -22.23 37.94
C ASN A 367 12.80 -21.25 37.23
N THR A 368 13.26 -20.23 37.93
CA THR A 368 14.48 -19.51 37.54
C THR A 368 15.14 -19.01 38.81
N GLU A 369 16.20 -19.71 39.19
CA GLU A 369 17.23 -19.21 40.11
C GLU A 369 17.66 -17.82 39.63
N GLU A 370 17.71 -16.85 40.54
CA GLU A 370 18.24 -15.52 40.24
C GLU A 370 19.71 -15.68 39.84
N GLU A 371 20.01 -15.47 38.55
CA GLU A 371 21.38 -15.53 38.04
C GLU A 371 22.20 -14.37 38.62
N GLU A 372 23.21 -14.70 39.43
CA GLU A 372 24.08 -13.73 40.09
C GLU A 372 25.31 -13.42 39.20
N GLU A 373 25.93 -12.26 39.42
CA GLU A 373 27.20 -11.93 38.77
C GLU A 373 28.33 -12.77 39.39
N VAL A 374 29.19 -13.37 38.55
CA VAL A 374 30.29 -14.21 39.03
C VAL A 374 31.27 -13.37 39.86
N VAL A 375 31.45 -13.75 41.12
CA VAL A 375 32.48 -13.17 42.00
C VAL A 375 33.82 -13.79 41.67
N ILE A 376 34.79 -12.97 41.24
CA ILE A 376 36.17 -13.41 41.02
C ILE A 376 36.78 -13.77 42.38
N THR A 377 37.14 -15.04 42.57
CA THR A 377 37.66 -15.57 43.86
C THR A 377 39.18 -15.70 43.89
N SER A 378 39.86 -15.58 42.74
CA SER A 378 41.32 -15.50 42.67
C SER A 378 41.78 -14.68 41.46
N ASP A 379 43.02 -14.19 41.51
CA ASP A 379 43.67 -13.50 40.38
C ASP A 379 43.93 -14.43 39.17
N GLY A 380 43.74 -15.75 39.34
CA GLY A 380 43.95 -16.76 38.33
C GLY A 380 45.44 -16.96 37.96
N THR A 381 45.71 -17.90 37.05
CA THR A 381 47.02 -18.02 36.41
C THR A 381 47.05 -17.15 35.17
N LEU A 382 47.78 -16.03 35.22
CA LEU A 382 47.99 -15.17 34.07
C LEU A 382 48.88 -15.86 33.04
N ILE A 383 48.41 -15.94 31.81
CA ILE A 383 49.19 -16.44 30.67
C ILE A 383 49.63 -15.25 29.85
N THR A 384 50.93 -14.99 29.88
CA THR A 384 51.56 -13.93 29.07
C THR A 384 52.28 -14.53 27.86
N GLU A 385 52.74 -13.68 26.94
CA GLU A 385 53.45 -14.09 25.71
C GLU A 385 54.73 -14.89 26.00
N SER A 386 55.37 -14.69 27.16
CA SER A 386 56.52 -15.47 27.61
C SER A 386 56.18 -16.87 28.13
N ASP A 387 54.92 -17.13 28.50
CA ASP A 387 54.46 -18.39 29.10
C ASP A 387 53.70 -19.29 28.10
N MET A 388 53.64 -18.88 26.83
CA MET A 388 52.85 -19.54 25.79
C MET A 388 53.48 -20.86 25.34
N ASN A 389 52.97 -21.96 25.89
CA ASN A 389 53.27 -23.30 25.41
C ASN A 389 51.96 -24.07 25.19
N PRO A 390 51.55 -24.35 23.93
CA PRO A 390 50.32 -25.07 23.61
C PRO A 390 50.19 -26.43 24.31
N THR A 391 51.31 -27.14 24.50
CA THR A 391 51.34 -28.44 25.19
C THR A 391 51.13 -28.27 26.69
N ALA A 392 51.75 -27.27 27.30
CA ALA A 392 51.54 -26.96 28.72
C ALA A 392 50.12 -26.44 29.01
N PHE A 393 49.47 -25.84 28.01
CA PHE A 393 48.10 -25.34 28.12
C PHE A 393 47.04 -26.44 28.22
N LEU A 394 47.34 -27.67 27.78
CA LEU A 394 46.44 -28.83 27.87
C LEU A 394 45.94 -29.10 29.31
N LYS A 395 46.66 -28.65 30.33
CA LYS A 395 46.22 -28.76 31.74
C LYS A 395 44.89 -28.05 32.02
N TYR A 396 44.47 -27.09 31.18
CA TYR A 396 43.19 -26.38 31.29
C TYR A 396 42.08 -26.99 30.42
N GLN A 397 42.30 -28.15 29.79
CA GLN A 397 41.32 -28.76 28.90
C GLN A 397 40.01 -29.09 29.61
N MET A 398 40.08 -29.57 30.85
CA MET A 398 38.92 -29.97 31.65
C MET A 398 38.93 -29.24 32.99
N THR A 399 38.43 -28.01 32.99
CA THR A 399 38.29 -27.20 34.21
C THR A 399 36.85 -26.72 34.38
N PRO A 400 36.27 -26.82 35.59
CA PRO A 400 34.94 -26.27 35.88
C PRO A 400 34.97 -24.76 36.15
N HIS A 401 36.09 -24.09 35.88
CA HIS A 401 36.32 -22.70 36.27
C HIS A 401 36.01 -21.73 35.13
N TRP A 402 35.66 -20.51 35.49
CA TRP A 402 35.66 -19.35 34.62
C TRP A 402 37.10 -18.89 34.34
N HIS A 403 37.32 -18.42 33.13
CA HIS A 403 38.56 -17.78 32.70
C HIS A 403 38.24 -16.34 32.29
N GLN A 404 39.11 -15.40 32.64
CA GLN A 404 38.95 -14.00 32.23
C GLN A 404 39.79 -13.71 30.99
N VAL A 405 39.14 -13.13 30.00
CA VAL A 405 39.77 -12.59 28.80
C VAL A 405 39.80 -11.07 28.93
N THR A 406 40.97 -10.48 28.77
CA THR A 406 41.15 -9.02 28.78
C THR A 406 41.71 -8.57 27.43
N VAL A 407 41.01 -7.67 26.75
CA VAL A 407 41.42 -7.11 25.46
C VAL A 407 41.91 -5.68 25.68
N ILE A 408 43.17 -5.40 25.37
CA ILE A 408 43.77 -4.07 25.56
C ILE A 408 43.66 -3.30 24.24
N HIS A 409 42.81 -2.27 24.21
CA HIS A 409 42.53 -1.47 23.01
C HIS A 409 42.92 0.00 23.12
N ASN A 410 43.19 0.53 24.32
CA ASN A 410 43.56 1.94 24.55
C ASN A 410 42.60 2.97 23.92
N GLY A 411 41.31 2.64 23.81
CA GLY A 411 40.28 3.51 23.23
C GLY A 411 40.17 3.49 21.70
N VAL A 412 40.91 2.62 21.00
CA VAL A 412 40.96 2.59 19.53
C VAL A 412 39.74 1.90 18.89
N CYS A 413 39.03 1.06 19.64
CA CYS A 413 37.84 0.35 19.19
C CYS A 413 36.81 0.24 20.30
N ASN A 414 35.55 -0.05 19.94
CA ASN A 414 34.46 -0.27 20.88
C ASN A 414 34.18 -1.78 21.11
N LYS A 415 33.25 -2.10 22.02
CA LYS A 415 32.83 -3.48 22.34
C LYS A 415 32.46 -4.28 21.09
N GLN A 416 31.71 -3.68 20.16
CA GLN A 416 31.20 -4.38 18.97
C GLN A 416 32.33 -4.74 18.01
N ASP A 417 33.30 -3.83 17.78
CA ASP A 417 34.50 -4.12 16.98
C ASP A 417 35.27 -5.33 17.52
N ILE A 418 35.40 -5.42 18.85
CA ILE A 418 36.10 -6.51 19.54
C ILE A 418 35.34 -7.83 19.38
N LEU A 419 34.02 -7.82 19.62
CA LEU A 419 33.20 -9.02 19.50
C LEU A 419 33.17 -9.53 18.05
N ASP A 420 32.99 -8.65 17.06
CA ASP A 420 33.00 -9.04 15.65
C ASP A 420 34.35 -9.64 15.24
N ALA A 421 35.46 -9.06 15.66
CA ALA A 421 36.79 -9.61 15.40
C ALA A 421 37.00 -10.98 16.07
N LEU A 422 36.54 -11.15 17.32
CA LEU A 422 36.62 -12.42 18.04
C LEU A 422 35.76 -13.50 17.38
N PHE A 423 34.50 -13.21 17.06
CA PHE A 423 33.63 -14.18 16.40
C PHE A 423 34.11 -14.54 14.99
N ASN A 424 34.74 -13.62 14.27
CA ASN A 424 35.40 -13.96 13.01
C ASN A 424 36.63 -14.86 13.21
N LEU A 425 37.40 -14.65 14.28
CA LEU A 425 38.62 -15.41 14.54
C LEU A 425 38.35 -16.82 15.11
N VAL A 426 37.41 -16.95 16.05
CA VAL A 426 37.14 -18.20 16.79
C VAL A 426 35.70 -18.69 16.69
N GLY A 427 34.82 -18.07 15.91
CA GLY A 427 33.38 -18.38 15.89
C GLY A 427 32.98 -19.77 15.34
N LYS A 428 33.94 -20.55 14.84
CA LYS A 428 33.76 -21.98 14.53
C LYS A 428 33.88 -22.90 15.75
N TYR A 429 34.44 -22.40 16.86
CA TYR A 429 34.57 -23.10 18.13
C TYR A 429 33.47 -22.68 19.10
N SER A 430 33.28 -23.45 20.18
CA SER A 430 32.44 -23.03 21.30
C SER A 430 33.10 -21.85 22.03
N PHE A 431 32.49 -20.67 21.92
CA PHE A 431 33.00 -19.44 22.52
C PHE A 431 31.83 -18.47 22.77
N PHE A 432 31.54 -18.22 24.05
CA PHE A 432 30.45 -17.34 24.48
C PHE A 432 31.01 -16.38 25.55
N PRO A 433 31.32 -15.13 25.18
CA PRO A 433 31.69 -14.09 26.14
C PRO A 433 30.55 -13.86 27.14
N CYS A 434 30.86 -13.93 28.43
CA CYS A 434 29.92 -13.71 29.51
C CYS A 434 30.35 -12.54 30.41
N TYR A 435 29.40 -11.87 31.05
CA TYR A 435 29.65 -10.79 32.02
C TYR A 435 30.59 -9.70 31.49
N TYR A 436 30.34 -9.25 30.26
CA TYR A 436 31.22 -8.31 29.55
C TYR A 436 31.25 -6.92 30.21
N LYS A 437 32.44 -6.40 30.46
CA LYS A 437 32.72 -5.08 31.05
C LYS A 437 33.62 -4.27 30.14
N THR A 438 33.20 -3.04 29.84
CA THR A 438 33.96 -2.12 29.00
C THR A 438 34.61 -1.03 29.85
N TYR A 439 35.89 -0.77 29.61
CA TYR A 439 36.63 0.32 30.25
C TYR A 439 37.29 1.22 29.19
N SER A 440 37.83 2.37 29.59
CA SER A 440 38.39 3.36 28.65
C SER A 440 39.59 2.86 27.83
N LYS A 441 40.32 1.85 28.33
CA LYS A 441 41.55 1.34 27.69
C LYS A 441 41.57 -0.18 27.48
N ARG A 442 40.64 -0.90 28.07
CA ARG A 442 40.57 -2.36 28.00
C ARG A 442 39.14 -2.82 28.19
N ASP A 443 38.83 -3.98 27.67
CA ASP A 443 37.56 -4.67 27.91
C ASP A 443 37.84 -6.03 28.55
N GLU A 444 36.96 -6.47 29.44
CA GLU A 444 37.09 -7.70 30.21
C GLU A 444 35.81 -8.52 30.11
N PHE A 445 35.92 -9.83 29.96
CA PHE A 445 34.78 -10.73 30.00
C PHE A 445 35.22 -12.13 30.46
N LEU A 446 34.25 -12.91 30.90
CA LEU A 446 34.47 -14.28 31.37
C LEU A 446 34.06 -15.28 30.29
N VAL A 447 34.74 -16.42 30.25
CA VAL A 447 34.40 -17.55 29.39
C VAL A 447 34.57 -18.87 30.13
N GLN A 448 33.80 -19.87 29.72
CA GLN A 448 33.82 -21.22 30.29
C GLN A 448 33.62 -22.26 29.19
N GLY A 449 34.22 -23.45 29.35
CA GLY A 449 33.98 -24.59 28.44
C GLY A 449 34.43 -24.35 26.99
N CYS A 450 35.36 -23.42 26.77
CA CYS A 450 35.79 -22.95 25.45
C CYS A 450 37.26 -23.25 25.16
N PHE A 451 37.78 -24.39 25.63
CA PHE A 451 39.21 -24.74 25.57
C PHE A 451 39.78 -24.62 24.14
N GLU A 452 39.11 -25.15 23.13
CA GLU A 452 39.59 -25.11 21.74
C GLU A 452 39.72 -23.67 21.20
N ALA A 453 38.81 -22.78 21.58
CA ALA A 453 38.88 -21.37 21.22
C ALA A 453 40.08 -20.69 21.90
N LEU A 454 40.30 -20.94 23.20
CA LEU A 454 41.44 -20.39 23.94
C LEU A 454 42.79 -20.94 23.44
N LEU A 455 42.87 -22.25 23.16
CA LEU A 455 44.04 -22.89 22.57
C LEU A 455 44.35 -22.28 21.20
N PHE A 456 43.33 -22.00 20.39
CA PHE A 456 43.50 -21.30 19.13
C PHE A 456 44.05 -19.88 19.33
N LEU A 457 43.50 -19.11 20.28
CA LEU A 457 44.03 -17.78 20.61
C LEU A 457 45.50 -17.83 21.05
N ILE A 458 45.91 -18.85 21.80
CA ILE A 458 47.31 -19.05 22.19
C ILE A 458 48.19 -19.35 20.98
N LYS A 459 47.73 -20.19 20.04
CA LYS A 459 48.43 -20.44 18.77
C LYS A 459 48.57 -19.15 17.94
N GLN A 460 47.62 -18.22 18.05
CA GLN A 460 47.69 -16.87 17.47
C GLN A 460 48.46 -15.85 18.32
N LYS A 461 49.22 -16.31 19.32
CA LYS A 461 50.02 -15.48 20.24
C LYS A 461 49.20 -14.42 20.98
N LEU A 462 47.93 -14.70 21.26
CA LEU A 462 46.98 -13.78 21.92
C LEU A 462 46.91 -12.39 21.25
N ARG A 463 46.94 -12.36 19.91
CA ARG A 463 46.77 -11.15 19.12
C ARG A 463 45.44 -11.17 18.40
N LEU A 464 44.73 -10.04 18.45
CA LEU A 464 43.44 -9.86 17.78
C LEU A 464 43.58 -8.76 16.73
N SER A 465 43.45 -9.13 15.46
CA SER A 465 43.40 -8.14 14.38
C SER A 465 42.01 -7.50 14.32
N ILE A 466 41.96 -6.17 14.31
CA ILE A 466 40.74 -5.38 14.15
C ILE A 466 40.82 -4.67 12.79
N PRO A 467 40.21 -5.24 11.73
CA PRO A 467 40.28 -4.66 10.39
C PRO A 467 39.71 -3.24 10.31
N SER A 468 38.61 -2.95 11.04
CA SER A 468 37.94 -1.64 11.04
C SER A 468 38.84 -0.52 11.57
N ALA A 469 39.76 -0.83 12.48
CA ALA A 469 40.65 0.13 13.11
C ALA A 469 42.11 0.00 12.65
N HIS A 470 42.40 -0.88 11.69
CA HIS A 470 43.75 -1.25 11.26
C HIS A 470 44.73 -1.51 12.42
N ALA A 471 44.22 -2.11 13.51
CA ALA A 471 44.94 -2.29 14.75
C ALA A 471 45.09 -3.78 15.09
N VAL A 472 46.19 -4.14 15.76
CA VAL A 472 46.37 -5.46 16.35
C VAL A 472 46.40 -5.30 17.86
N LEU A 473 45.35 -5.80 18.52
CA LEU A 473 45.17 -5.69 19.95
C LEU A 473 45.82 -6.86 20.68
N LYS A 474 46.27 -6.60 21.91
CA LYS A 474 46.81 -7.61 22.81
C LYS A 474 45.69 -8.20 23.66
N ILE A 475 45.58 -9.52 23.68
CA ILE A 475 44.73 -10.27 24.60
C ILE A 475 45.59 -10.76 25.78
N ALA A 476 45.07 -10.67 27.00
CA ALA A 476 45.60 -11.35 28.18
C ALA A 476 44.56 -12.36 28.69
N LEU A 477 45.03 -13.52 29.11
CA LEU A 477 44.19 -14.60 29.65
C LEU A 477 44.57 -14.85 31.12
N ALA A 478 43.60 -14.75 32.02
CA ALA A 478 43.74 -15.22 33.39
C ALA A 478 42.89 -16.49 33.56
N MET A 479 43.55 -17.61 33.82
CA MET A 479 42.89 -18.91 33.93
C MET A 479 42.45 -19.19 35.36
N ASN A 480 41.28 -19.81 35.54
CA ASN A 480 40.76 -20.25 36.84
C ASN A 480 40.51 -19.09 37.82
N VAL A 481 39.87 -18.02 37.34
CA VAL A 481 39.58 -16.81 38.16
C VAL A 481 38.41 -17.00 39.12
N ALA A 482 37.49 -17.91 38.80
CA ALA A 482 36.37 -18.31 39.66
C ALA A 482 35.96 -19.75 39.36
N GLN A 483 35.48 -20.49 40.35
CA GLN A 483 34.85 -21.80 40.14
C GLN A 483 33.38 -21.57 39.75
N ALA A 484 32.87 -22.28 38.73
CA ALA A 484 31.50 -22.10 38.32
C ALA A 484 30.51 -22.63 39.36
N SER A 485 29.42 -21.90 39.50
CA SER A 485 28.29 -22.16 40.40
C SER A 485 27.02 -22.47 39.59
N ASP A 486 26.07 -23.13 40.23
CA ASP A 486 24.74 -23.39 39.65
C ASP A 486 23.94 -22.10 39.42
N LYS A 487 24.32 -20.99 40.07
CA LYS A 487 23.72 -19.67 39.91
C LYS A 487 24.28 -18.87 38.73
N ASP A 488 25.34 -19.35 38.08
CA ASP A 488 25.98 -18.62 36.99
C ASP A 488 25.16 -18.72 35.70
N VAL A 489 25.40 -17.78 34.77
CA VAL A 489 24.74 -17.82 33.48
C VAL A 489 25.18 -19.04 32.67
N VAL A 490 24.21 -19.74 32.09
CA VAL A 490 24.44 -20.90 31.22
C VAL A 490 24.09 -20.53 29.77
N PRO A 491 25.05 -20.17 28.90
CA PRO A 491 24.80 -19.72 27.53
C PRO A 491 23.90 -20.65 26.72
N LEU A 492 24.14 -21.96 26.82
CA LEU A 492 23.41 -22.97 26.09
C LEU A 492 21.91 -23.01 26.47
N ARG A 493 21.58 -22.77 27.75
CA ARG A 493 20.21 -22.69 28.24
C ARG A 493 19.49 -21.45 27.70
N LYS A 494 20.20 -20.32 27.55
CA LYS A 494 19.65 -19.10 26.91
C LYS A 494 19.30 -19.35 25.44
N LEU A 495 20.19 -20.02 24.69
CA LEU A 495 19.91 -20.41 23.30
C LEU A 495 18.73 -21.38 23.19
N GLU A 496 18.61 -22.34 24.11
CA GLU A 496 17.47 -23.25 24.16
C GLU A 496 16.14 -22.52 24.36
N GLN A 497 16.11 -21.54 25.28
CA GLN A 497 14.95 -20.69 25.52
C GLN A 497 14.61 -19.85 24.27
N PHE A 498 15.63 -19.26 23.64
CA PHE A 498 15.51 -18.47 22.41
C PHE A 498 14.86 -19.28 21.27
N VAL A 499 15.39 -20.46 20.98
CA VAL A 499 14.86 -21.36 19.94
C VAL A 499 13.44 -21.81 20.27
N THR A 500 13.18 -22.16 21.53
CA THR A 500 11.84 -22.61 21.97
C THR A 500 10.80 -21.49 21.82
N LYS A 501 11.14 -20.25 22.20
CA LYS A 501 10.27 -19.07 22.06
C LYS A 501 9.88 -18.79 20.60
N ARG A 502 10.79 -19.09 19.66
CA ARG A 502 10.63 -18.80 18.22
C ARG A 502 10.01 -19.93 17.40
N PHE A 503 9.66 -21.06 18.02
CA PHE A 503 8.89 -22.12 17.39
C PHE A 503 7.39 -21.94 17.64
N LYS A 504 6.59 -21.72 16.58
CA LYS A 504 5.13 -21.53 16.67
C LYS A 504 4.43 -22.19 15.48
N LEU A 505 3.37 -22.95 15.72
CA LEU A 505 2.49 -23.55 14.69
C LEU A 505 3.26 -24.31 13.58
N GLY A 506 4.28 -25.07 13.95
CA GLY A 506 5.10 -25.82 12.99
C GLY A 506 6.10 -24.96 12.20
N CYS A 507 6.23 -23.67 12.52
CA CYS A 507 7.24 -22.79 11.96
C CYS A 507 8.32 -22.45 13.00
N LEU A 508 9.58 -22.70 12.67
CA LEU A 508 10.72 -22.19 13.43
C LEU A 508 11.22 -20.91 12.75
N ASP A 509 10.95 -19.76 13.37
CA ASP A 509 11.31 -18.45 12.80
C ASP A 509 12.57 -17.87 13.44
N LEU A 510 13.72 -18.22 12.88
CA LEU A 510 15.04 -17.71 13.25
C LEU A 510 15.47 -16.53 12.35
N SER A 511 14.52 -15.69 11.93
CA SER A 511 14.84 -14.47 11.18
C SER A 511 15.43 -13.38 12.07
N SER A 512 16.40 -12.60 11.56
CA SER A 512 16.92 -11.41 12.23
C SER A 512 17.25 -11.65 13.71
N MET A 513 18.08 -12.66 14.00
CA MET A 513 18.30 -13.10 15.39
C MET A 513 19.13 -12.13 16.22
N GLN A 514 20.09 -11.42 15.60
CA GLN A 514 21.10 -10.65 16.32
C GLN A 514 20.53 -9.61 17.32
N PRO A 515 19.49 -8.82 16.99
CA PRO A 515 18.93 -7.86 17.93
C PRO A 515 18.42 -8.49 19.23
N GLU A 516 17.66 -9.59 19.14
CA GLU A 516 17.14 -10.27 20.34
C GLU A 516 18.23 -11.06 21.08
N LEU A 517 19.22 -11.60 20.35
CA LEU A 517 20.38 -12.24 20.98
C LEU A 517 21.22 -11.23 21.79
N ASN A 518 21.25 -9.95 21.40
CA ASN A 518 21.91 -8.89 22.17
C ASN A 518 21.17 -8.55 23.47
N GLU A 519 19.89 -8.94 23.61
CA GLU A 519 19.10 -8.73 24.84
C GLU A 519 19.35 -9.82 25.89
N CYS A 520 20.07 -10.90 25.54
CA CYS A 520 20.43 -11.95 26.48
C CYS A 520 21.35 -11.40 27.58
N LYS A 521 20.82 -11.28 28.80
CA LYS A 521 21.61 -10.85 29.96
C LYS A 521 22.83 -11.76 30.17
N TYR A 522 23.95 -11.12 30.48
CA TYR A 522 25.23 -11.72 30.84
C TYR A 522 25.92 -12.56 29.78
N VAL A 523 25.41 -12.70 28.54
CA VAL A 523 26.07 -13.45 27.47
C VAL A 523 25.94 -12.71 26.14
N ASP A 524 27.05 -12.54 25.44
CA ASP A 524 27.08 -12.00 24.09
C ASP A 524 27.08 -13.15 23.05
N PHE A 525 26.07 -13.20 22.19
CA PHE A 525 25.97 -14.17 21.09
C PHE A 525 26.18 -13.52 19.72
N CYS A 526 26.59 -14.31 18.74
CA CYS A 526 26.68 -13.90 17.34
C CYS A 526 25.85 -14.82 16.44
N ALA A 527 24.80 -14.28 15.82
CA ALA A 527 23.92 -15.00 14.90
C ALA A 527 24.66 -15.53 13.67
N ARG A 528 25.73 -14.84 13.24
CA ARG A 528 26.58 -15.23 12.11
C ARG A 528 27.54 -16.37 12.44
N SER A 529 27.78 -16.66 13.73
CA SER A 529 28.68 -17.74 14.14
C SER A 529 28.09 -19.09 13.72
N PRO A 530 28.81 -19.88 12.90
CA PRO A 530 28.37 -21.21 12.50
C PRO A 530 28.17 -22.14 13.70
N ASN A 531 28.98 -21.99 14.76
CA ASN A 531 28.84 -22.78 15.97
C ASN A 531 27.56 -22.42 16.74
N THR A 532 27.25 -21.12 16.90
CA THR A 532 26.04 -20.66 17.59
C THR A 532 24.78 -21.12 16.84
N LEU A 533 24.72 -20.89 15.53
CA LEU A 533 23.60 -21.37 14.72
C LEU A 533 23.53 -22.90 14.69
N GLY A 534 24.66 -23.59 14.57
CA GLY A 534 24.71 -25.05 14.56
C GLY A 534 24.18 -25.66 15.87
N TYR A 535 24.47 -25.03 17.01
CA TYR A 535 23.91 -25.43 18.29
C TYR A 535 22.39 -25.22 18.35
N MET A 536 21.91 -24.05 17.92
CA MET A 536 20.46 -23.77 17.83
C MET A 536 19.73 -24.76 16.91
N MET A 537 20.33 -25.11 15.78
CA MET A 537 19.78 -26.09 14.83
C MET A 537 19.76 -27.50 15.40
N GLU A 538 20.77 -27.89 16.17
CA GLU A 538 20.81 -29.20 16.83
C GLU A 538 19.76 -29.31 17.94
N LEU A 539 19.61 -28.26 18.76
CA LEU A 539 18.52 -28.17 19.75
C LEU A 539 17.15 -28.23 19.08
N ALA A 540 16.95 -27.47 18.02
CA ALA A 540 15.71 -27.47 17.26
C ALA A 540 15.41 -28.85 16.66
N ALA A 541 16.43 -29.54 16.15
CA ALA A 541 16.27 -30.90 15.64
C ALA A 541 15.85 -31.86 16.75
N GLN A 542 16.43 -31.76 17.95
CA GLN A 542 16.07 -32.62 19.08
C GLN A 542 14.62 -32.38 19.55
N LYS A 543 14.17 -31.14 19.60
CA LYS A 543 12.84 -30.78 20.12
C LYS A 543 11.71 -30.80 19.09
N PHE A 544 11.97 -30.32 17.87
CA PHE A 544 10.93 -29.93 16.92
C PHE A 544 11.00 -30.64 15.57
N ALA A 545 11.99 -31.49 15.32
CA ALA A 545 12.19 -32.15 14.02
C ALA A 545 10.95 -32.82 13.42
N LYS A 546 10.10 -33.42 14.27
CA LYS A 546 8.88 -34.15 13.83
C LYS A 546 7.70 -33.24 13.50
N ASN A 547 7.75 -31.97 13.89
CA ASN A 547 6.63 -31.04 13.84
C ASN A 547 6.94 -29.74 13.08
N CYS A 548 8.22 -29.47 12.78
CA CYS A 548 8.63 -28.30 12.02
C CYS A 548 8.42 -28.53 10.52
N LEU A 549 7.53 -27.74 9.93
CA LEU A 549 7.19 -27.71 8.50
C LEU A 549 7.91 -26.58 7.76
N VAL A 550 8.20 -25.48 8.46
CA VAL A 550 8.79 -24.26 7.88
C VAL A 550 9.94 -23.77 8.75
N LEU A 551 11.11 -23.52 8.14
CA LEU A 551 12.26 -22.91 8.81
C LEU A 551 12.60 -21.59 8.12
N ARG A 552 12.69 -20.50 8.90
CA ARG A 552 13.09 -19.18 8.39
C ARG A 552 14.40 -18.73 9.00
N LEU A 553 15.34 -18.31 8.15
CA LEU A 553 16.69 -17.87 8.50
C LEU A 553 17.08 -16.57 7.77
N ARG A 554 16.09 -15.75 7.39
CA ARG A 554 16.32 -14.49 6.67
C ARG A 554 17.02 -13.43 7.52
N HIS A 555 17.76 -12.52 6.87
CA HIS A 555 18.39 -11.36 7.50
C HIS A 555 19.32 -11.70 8.67
N ASN A 556 20.10 -12.78 8.55
CA ASN A 556 21.09 -13.17 9.56
C ASN A 556 22.53 -12.93 9.12
N GLY A 557 22.76 -12.50 7.87
CA GLY A 557 24.10 -12.28 7.33
C GLY A 557 24.93 -13.57 7.25
N LEU A 558 24.26 -14.71 7.00
CA LEU A 558 24.93 -15.99 6.86
C LEU A 558 25.78 -16.00 5.58
N GLN A 559 27.00 -16.50 5.68
CA GLN A 559 27.93 -16.59 4.55
C GLN A 559 28.03 -18.01 3.98
N ASN A 560 27.59 -19.02 4.72
CA ASN A 560 27.52 -20.41 4.26
C ASN A 560 26.49 -21.22 5.07
N CYS A 561 26.21 -22.44 4.62
CA CYS A 561 25.22 -23.35 5.20
C CYS A 561 25.83 -24.45 6.09
N GLU A 562 27.09 -24.35 6.52
CA GLU A 562 27.73 -25.41 7.34
C GLU A 562 26.98 -25.69 8.65
N ALA A 563 26.41 -24.65 9.26
CA ALA A 563 25.61 -24.74 10.48
C ALA A 563 24.28 -25.51 10.30
N LEU A 564 23.86 -25.76 9.06
CA LEU A 564 22.57 -26.38 8.73
C LEU A 564 22.65 -27.91 8.55
N ARG A 565 23.77 -28.54 8.92
CA ARG A 565 23.98 -30.00 8.83
C ARG A 565 22.87 -30.85 9.48
N SER A 566 22.19 -30.31 10.49
CA SER A 566 21.12 -31.00 11.22
C SER A 566 19.78 -31.00 10.47
N LEU A 567 19.67 -30.36 9.30
CA LEU A 567 18.46 -30.36 8.47
C LEU A 567 17.98 -31.76 8.09
N ASN A 568 18.87 -32.74 7.95
CA ASN A 568 18.52 -34.13 7.67
C ASN A 568 17.67 -34.79 8.77
N LYS A 569 17.67 -34.23 10.00
CA LYS A 569 16.85 -34.72 11.11
C LYS A 569 15.40 -34.24 11.01
N PHE A 570 15.12 -33.16 10.27
CA PHE A 570 13.79 -32.58 10.15
C PHE A 570 12.95 -33.32 9.10
N SER A 571 12.31 -34.42 9.50
CA SER A 571 11.62 -35.31 8.57
C SER A 571 10.37 -34.73 7.90
N LYS A 572 9.78 -33.66 8.45
CA LYS A 572 8.58 -33.00 7.89
C LYS A 572 8.84 -31.60 7.35
N LEU A 573 10.08 -31.15 7.28
CA LEU A 573 10.39 -29.80 6.79
C LEU A 573 10.09 -29.70 5.30
N VAL A 574 9.17 -28.81 4.93
CA VAL A 574 8.71 -28.60 3.54
C VAL A 574 9.31 -27.33 2.94
N SER A 575 9.48 -26.29 3.76
CA SER A 575 9.86 -24.95 3.31
C SER A 575 11.05 -24.38 4.08
N LEU A 576 12.02 -23.82 3.36
CA LEU A 576 13.22 -23.18 3.90
C LEU A 576 13.42 -21.78 3.32
N ASP A 577 13.44 -20.77 4.18
CA ASP A 577 13.65 -19.37 3.78
C ASP A 577 15.05 -18.88 4.19
N LEU A 578 15.89 -18.58 3.19
CA LEU A 578 17.29 -18.16 3.31
C LEU A 578 17.53 -16.75 2.72
N ARG A 579 16.47 -15.96 2.48
CA ARG A 579 16.58 -14.64 1.84
C ARG A 579 17.41 -13.63 2.64
N TYR A 580 17.96 -12.64 1.96
CA TYR A 580 18.70 -11.54 2.59
C TYR A 580 19.83 -11.99 3.52
N ASN A 581 20.57 -13.01 3.10
CA ASN A 581 21.84 -13.39 3.72
C ASN A 581 23.00 -12.95 2.79
N SER A 582 24.20 -13.45 3.04
CA SER A 582 25.42 -13.03 2.36
C SER A 582 26.08 -14.19 1.61
N PHE A 583 25.27 -15.07 1.00
CA PHE A 583 25.79 -16.15 0.16
C PHE A 583 26.24 -15.58 -1.18
N GLU A 584 27.54 -15.64 -1.46
CA GLU A 584 28.15 -15.08 -2.66
C GLU A 584 28.11 -16.04 -3.84
N ASN A 585 28.26 -17.34 -3.56
CA ASN A 585 28.37 -18.39 -4.56
C ASN A 585 27.52 -19.61 -4.21
N PHE A 586 27.18 -20.45 -5.19
CA PHE A 586 26.46 -21.70 -4.94
C PHE A 586 27.23 -22.67 -4.04
N SER A 587 28.57 -22.60 -4.03
CA SER A 587 29.42 -23.35 -3.09
C SER A 587 29.12 -23.03 -1.63
N ASP A 588 28.54 -21.88 -1.32
CA ASP A 588 28.22 -21.49 0.06
C ASP A 588 27.03 -22.28 0.61
N LEU A 589 26.25 -22.93 -0.27
CA LEU A 589 25.23 -23.90 0.10
C LEU A 589 25.83 -25.26 0.50
N HIS A 590 27.14 -25.45 0.34
CA HIS A 590 27.85 -26.63 0.82
C HIS A 590 27.74 -26.71 2.34
N GLY A 591 26.95 -27.66 2.82
CA GLY A 591 26.52 -27.75 4.24
C GLY A 591 25.05 -28.15 4.37
N ILE A 592 24.24 -27.89 3.34
CA ILE A 592 22.90 -28.47 3.21
C ILE A 592 23.04 -30.00 3.01
N PRO A 593 22.53 -30.83 3.93
CA PRO A 593 22.54 -32.27 3.78
C PRO A 593 21.44 -32.72 2.81
N TRP A 594 21.41 -34.02 2.53
CA TRP A 594 20.27 -34.63 1.83
C TRP A 594 18.96 -34.32 2.55
N ASN A 595 17.98 -33.83 1.80
CA ASN A 595 16.72 -33.30 2.32
C ASN A 595 15.56 -33.55 1.33
N ASN A 596 14.33 -33.42 1.82
CA ASN A 596 13.09 -33.53 1.05
C ASN A 596 12.32 -32.19 1.03
N ILE A 597 13.04 -31.06 1.01
CA ILE A 597 12.45 -29.73 1.03
C ILE A 597 11.88 -29.44 -0.36
N ASN A 598 10.62 -29.01 -0.42
CA ASN A 598 9.89 -28.76 -1.66
C ASN A 598 9.92 -27.29 -2.07
N GLU A 599 10.04 -26.37 -1.09
CA GLU A 599 10.03 -24.93 -1.30
C GLU A 599 11.26 -24.28 -0.67
N VAL A 600 11.98 -23.47 -1.46
CA VAL A 600 13.14 -22.72 -1.00
C VAL A 600 13.05 -21.27 -1.45
N PHE A 601 13.45 -20.34 -0.57
CA PHE A 601 13.65 -18.93 -0.90
C PHE A 601 15.11 -18.54 -0.73
N LEU A 602 15.73 -18.06 -1.80
CA LEU A 602 17.13 -17.63 -1.90
C LEU A 602 17.27 -16.22 -2.47
N ASP A 603 16.18 -15.58 -2.92
CA ASP A 603 16.22 -14.21 -3.44
C ASP A 603 16.87 -13.20 -2.47
N ASN A 604 17.44 -12.14 -3.05
CA ASN A 604 18.19 -11.12 -2.32
C ASN A 604 19.47 -11.64 -1.64
N ASN A 605 20.08 -12.71 -2.17
CA ASN A 605 21.46 -13.10 -1.89
C ASN A 605 22.36 -12.79 -3.10
N PRO A 606 23.64 -12.41 -2.90
CA PRO A 606 24.53 -12.09 -4.02
C PRO A 606 24.69 -13.23 -5.05
N LEU A 607 24.57 -14.50 -4.63
CA LEU A 607 24.63 -15.66 -5.53
C LEU A 607 23.61 -15.62 -6.67
N CYS A 608 22.47 -14.94 -6.49
CA CYS A 608 21.42 -14.86 -7.51
C CYS A 608 21.90 -14.10 -8.76
N GLY A 609 22.87 -13.20 -8.61
CA GLY A 609 23.48 -12.44 -9.71
C GLY A 609 24.61 -13.18 -10.43
N THR A 610 25.05 -14.34 -9.96
CA THR A 610 26.21 -15.06 -10.53
C THR A 610 25.89 -15.83 -11.82
N VAL A 611 24.61 -16.03 -12.13
CA VAL A 611 24.13 -16.76 -13.31
C VAL A 611 23.18 -15.89 -14.12
N ARG A 612 23.27 -15.98 -15.45
CA ARG A 612 22.47 -15.16 -16.38
C ARG A 612 21.16 -15.82 -16.80
N SER A 613 21.04 -17.13 -16.62
CA SER A 613 19.87 -17.92 -17.04
C SER A 613 19.08 -18.41 -15.83
N PRO A 614 17.75 -18.16 -15.75
CA PRO A 614 16.88 -18.74 -14.72
C PRO A 614 16.93 -20.27 -14.70
N VAL A 615 17.15 -20.92 -15.85
CA VAL A 615 17.27 -22.37 -15.95
C VAL A 615 18.56 -22.86 -15.30
N GLU A 616 19.67 -22.15 -15.50
CA GLU A 616 20.95 -22.47 -14.84
C GLU A 616 20.86 -22.25 -13.33
N TYR A 617 20.19 -21.18 -12.89
CA TYR A 617 19.91 -20.91 -11.49
C TYR A 617 19.15 -22.08 -10.84
N VAL A 618 18.00 -22.47 -11.41
CA VAL A 618 17.21 -23.61 -10.92
C VAL A 618 18.04 -24.89 -10.90
N ARG A 619 18.82 -25.16 -11.97
CA ARG A 619 19.67 -26.37 -12.05
C ARG A 619 20.69 -26.44 -10.91
N LYS A 620 21.40 -25.33 -10.63
CA LYS A 620 22.40 -25.29 -9.55
C LYS A 620 21.77 -25.41 -8.17
N VAL A 621 20.62 -24.77 -7.92
CA VAL A 621 19.90 -24.92 -6.64
C VAL A 621 19.43 -26.36 -6.43
N LYS A 622 18.97 -27.04 -7.49
CA LYS A 622 18.54 -28.45 -7.44
C LYS A 622 19.64 -29.46 -7.12
N GLU A 623 20.91 -29.09 -7.26
CA GLU A 623 22.03 -29.95 -6.82
C GLU A 623 21.99 -30.15 -5.28
N TYR A 624 21.50 -29.14 -4.54
CA TYR A 624 21.36 -29.16 -3.08
C TYR A 624 19.95 -29.51 -2.60
N PHE A 625 18.91 -29.14 -3.37
CA PHE A 625 17.50 -29.39 -3.07
C PHE A 625 16.85 -30.24 -4.16
N ARG A 626 17.06 -31.55 -4.11
CA ARG A 626 16.65 -32.47 -5.18
C ARG A 626 15.13 -32.60 -5.34
N ALA A 627 14.38 -32.44 -4.24
CA ALA A 627 12.92 -32.52 -4.22
C ALA A 627 12.21 -31.18 -4.54
N LEU A 628 12.97 -30.14 -4.91
CA LEU A 628 12.46 -28.78 -5.08
C LEU A 628 11.38 -28.66 -6.17
N GLN A 629 10.21 -28.17 -5.77
CA GLN A 629 9.04 -27.89 -6.61
C GLN A 629 8.78 -26.39 -6.76
N GLN A 630 9.21 -25.58 -5.80
CA GLN A 630 9.02 -24.13 -5.81
C GLN A 630 10.30 -23.41 -5.37
N LEU A 631 10.70 -22.39 -6.11
CA LEU A 631 11.88 -21.58 -5.83
C LEU A 631 11.50 -20.10 -5.90
N ASP A 632 11.83 -19.33 -4.86
CA ASP A 632 11.59 -17.88 -4.79
C ASP A 632 10.11 -17.53 -5.04
N GLY A 633 9.22 -18.38 -4.51
CA GLY A 633 7.76 -18.26 -4.68
C GLY A 633 7.23 -18.68 -6.05
N LYS A 634 8.08 -19.13 -6.99
CA LYS A 634 7.68 -19.55 -8.34
C LYS A 634 7.65 -21.08 -8.49
N PRO A 635 6.56 -21.66 -9.03
CA PRO A 635 6.49 -23.10 -9.30
C PRO A 635 7.47 -23.51 -10.41
N LEU A 636 8.04 -24.71 -10.28
CA LEU A 636 9.01 -25.26 -11.22
C LEU A 636 8.40 -26.38 -12.06
N LEU A 637 8.70 -26.39 -13.36
CA LEU A 637 8.45 -27.51 -14.27
C LEU A 637 9.80 -28.06 -14.76
N GLY A 638 10.28 -29.13 -14.13
CA GLY A 638 11.65 -29.61 -14.37
C GLY A 638 12.67 -28.55 -13.93
N ASN A 639 13.51 -28.05 -14.85
CA ASN A 639 14.46 -26.96 -14.59
C ASN A 639 13.93 -25.58 -14.99
N PHE A 640 12.67 -25.48 -15.42
CA PHE A 640 12.07 -24.24 -15.89
C PHE A 640 11.19 -23.63 -14.82
N ILE A 641 11.21 -22.30 -14.74
CA ILE A 641 10.23 -21.55 -13.96
C ILE A 641 8.93 -21.51 -14.77
N HIS A 642 7.82 -21.91 -14.16
CA HIS A 642 6.52 -21.82 -14.80
C HIS A 642 5.93 -20.41 -14.62
N CYS A 643 5.73 -19.70 -15.73
CA CYS A 643 5.07 -18.40 -15.78
C CYS A 643 3.88 -18.49 -16.73
N GLN A 644 2.70 -18.01 -16.30
CA GLN A 644 1.49 -17.97 -17.12
C GLN A 644 1.55 -16.87 -18.20
N ASN A 645 2.25 -15.77 -17.90
CA ASN A 645 2.51 -14.63 -18.78
C ASN A 645 4.01 -14.35 -18.82
N TYR A 646 4.54 -13.96 -19.98
CA TYR A 646 5.93 -13.55 -20.14
C TYR A 646 6.04 -12.09 -20.55
N LEU A 647 6.79 -11.29 -19.80
CA LEU A 647 7.19 -9.95 -20.19
C LEU A 647 8.71 -9.90 -20.27
N CYS A 648 9.26 -9.49 -21.42
CA CYS A 648 10.70 -9.34 -21.56
C CYS A 648 11.28 -8.25 -20.63
N THR A 649 10.48 -7.24 -20.26
CA THR A 649 10.82 -6.23 -19.24
C THR A 649 9.57 -5.80 -18.44
N PRO A 650 9.71 -5.32 -17.19
CA PRO A 650 8.58 -4.84 -16.38
C PRO A 650 7.81 -3.65 -16.98
N GLU A 651 8.50 -2.77 -17.72
CA GLU A 651 7.92 -1.57 -18.34
C GLU A 651 6.87 -1.89 -19.40
N ALA A 652 7.01 -3.07 -20.04
CA ALA A 652 6.06 -3.55 -21.03
C ALA A 652 4.66 -3.82 -20.47
N TYR A 653 4.53 -4.03 -19.15
CA TYR A 653 3.27 -4.42 -18.51
C TYR A 653 2.14 -3.43 -18.82
N LYS A 654 2.34 -2.14 -18.48
CA LYS A 654 1.30 -1.11 -18.65
C LYS A 654 0.90 -0.92 -20.11
N PHE A 655 1.88 -0.98 -21.02
CA PHE A 655 1.64 -0.85 -22.45
C PHE A 655 0.80 -2.02 -22.98
N ALA A 656 1.22 -3.26 -22.68
CA ALA A 656 0.54 -4.45 -23.16
C ALA A 656 -0.86 -4.59 -22.56
N GLU A 657 -1.02 -4.32 -21.25
CA GLU A 657 -2.32 -4.31 -20.58
C GLU A 657 -3.27 -3.30 -21.23
N SER A 658 -2.83 -2.05 -21.43
CA SER A 658 -3.64 -1.00 -22.02
C SER A 658 -4.02 -1.31 -23.48
N PHE A 659 -3.05 -1.73 -24.29
CA PHE A 659 -3.28 -2.08 -25.69
C PHE A 659 -4.23 -3.27 -25.84
N VAL A 660 -3.97 -4.38 -25.14
CA VAL A 660 -4.79 -5.60 -25.23
C VAL A 660 -6.22 -5.31 -24.77
N LYS A 661 -6.40 -4.61 -23.64
CA LYS A 661 -7.73 -4.21 -23.17
C LYS A 661 -8.44 -3.34 -24.18
N HIS A 662 -7.79 -2.28 -24.68
CA HIS A 662 -8.41 -1.37 -25.64
C HIS A 662 -8.80 -2.06 -26.94
N PHE A 663 -7.90 -2.88 -27.51
CA PHE A 663 -8.12 -3.61 -28.74
C PHE A 663 -9.33 -4.56 -28.63
N PHE A 664 -9.37 -5.43 -27.62
CA PHE A 664 -10.47 -6.39 -27.49
C PHE A 664 -11.78 -5.74 -27.03
N CYS A 665 -11.75 -4.66 -26.24
CA CYS A 665 -12.95 -3.87 -25.95
C CYS A 665 -13.56 -3.26 -27.21
N LEU A 666 -12.74 -2.67 -28.09
CA LEU A 666 -13.22 -2.20 -29.39
C LEU A 666 -13.77 -3.35 -30.23
N PHE A 667 -13.08 -4.50 -30.23
CA PHE A 667 -13.50 -5.68 -30.97
C PHE A 667 -14.86 -6.22 -30.51
N ASP A 668 -15.14 -6.31 -29.20
CA ASP A 668 -16.43 -6.83 -28.70
C ASP A 668 -17.56 -5.76 -28.75
N SER A 669 -17.21 -4.48 -28.89
CA SER A 669 -18.18 -3.38 -28.92
C SER A 669 -18.84 -3.15 -30.28
N PHE A 670 -19.90 -2.34 -30.29
CA PHE A 670 -20.50 -1.78 -31.50
C PHE A 670 -19.57 -0.80 -32.25
N ARG A 671 -18.41 -0.45 -31.66
CA ARG A 671 -17.38 0.44 -32.24
C ARG A 671 -16.26 -0.34 -32.93
N ARG A 672 -16.48 -1.61 -33.30
CA ARG A 672 -15.49 -2.47 -33.97
C ARG A 672 -14.84 -1.85 -35.21
N SER A 673 -15.56 -1.00 -35.94
CA SER A 673 -15.03 -0.26 -37.09
C SER A 673 -13.86 0.66 -36.73
N GLU A 674 -13.79 1.16 -35.50
CA GLU A 674 -12.70 2.02 -35.03
C GLU A 674 -11.37 1.28 -34.88
N LEU A 675 -11.37 -0.07 -34.87
CA LEU A 675 -10.12 -0.84 -34.91
C LEU A 675 -9.25 -0.47 -36.10
N GLN A 676 -9.86 -0.04 -37.22
CA GLN A 676 -9.14 0.45 -38.39
C GLN A 676 -8.14 1.56 -38.04
N GLU A 677 -8.47 2.44 -37.09
CA GLU A 677 -7.61 3.54 -36.66
C GLU A 677 -6.33 3.06 -35.95
N LEU A 678 -6.29 1.82 -35.46
CA LEU A 678 -5.10 1.25 -34.81
C LEU A 678 -4.06 0.70 -35.80
N TYR A 679 -4.43 0.53 -37.07
CA TYR A 679 -3.56 -0.07 -38.08
C TYR A 679 -2.83 1.00 -38.89
N HIS A 680 -1.57 0.72 -39.23
CA HIS A 680 -0.82 1.53 -40.17
C HIS A 680 -1.41 1.43 -41.59
N ALA A 681 -1.27 2.46 -42.42
CA ALA A 681 -1.80 2.47 -43.79
C ALA A 681 -1.32 1.30 -44.66
N LYS A 682 -0.13 0.75 -44.36
CA LYS A 682 0.47 -0.42 -45.01
C LYS A 682 0.47 -1.68 -44.14
N ALA A 683 -0.36 -1.72 -43.11
CA ALA A 683 -0.42 -2.87 -42.21
C ALA A 683 -0.83 -4.15 -42.95
N GLN A 684 -0.41 -5.29 -42.41
CA GLN A 684 -0.66 -6.61 -42.96
C GLN A 684 -1.41 -7.47 -41.93
N PHE A 685 -2.51 -8.09 -42.37
CA PHE A 685 -3.27 -9.04 -41.58
C PHE A 685 -3.31 -10.40 -42.28
N SER A 686 -3.12 -11.47 -41.51
CA SER A 686 -3.36 -12.83 -41.98
C SER A 686 -3.98 -13.70 -40.90
N MET A 687 -4.77 -14.68 -41.33
CA MET A 687 -5.42 -15.61 -40.43
C MET A 687 -5.07 -17.05 -40.77
N THR A 688 -4.91 -17.89 -39.75
CA THR A 688 -4.80 -19.34 -39.85
C THR A 688 -5.89 -20.02 -39.02
N CYS A 689 -6.38 -21.15 -39.49
CA CYS A 689 -7.37 -21.95 -38.77
C CYS A 689 -6.97 -23.41 -38.69
N ASP A 690 -7.32 -24.05 -37.58
CA ASP A 690 -7.24 -25.51 -37.40
C ASP A 690 -8.51 -26.00 -36.67
N PHE A 691 -9.50 -26.43 -37.45
CA PHE A 691 -10.78 -26.93 -36.93
C PHE A 691 -10.97 -28.40 -37.31
N GLU A 692 -11.39 -29.21 -36.34
CA GLU A 692 -11.69 -30.63 -36.55
C GLU A 692 -13.03 -30.82 -37.27
N LEU A 693 -13.01 -30.75 -38.61
CA LEU A 693 -14.19 -30.97 -39.47
C LEU A 693 -14.22 -32.37 -40.13
N ALA A 694 -13.26 -33.25 -39.78
CA ALA A 694 -12.92 -34.46 -40.53
C ALA A 694 -14.00 -35.56 -40.61
N ASN A 695 -15.07 -35.47 -39.82
CA ASN A 695 -16.12 -36.50 -39.76
C ASN A 695 -17.41 -36.15 -40.52
N LEU A 696 -17.47 -35.01 -41.21
CA LEU A 696 -18.69 -34.51 -41.87
C LEU A 696 -18.51 -34.54 -43.40
N SER A 697 -19.26 -35.42 -44.07
CA SER A 697 -19.05 -35.72 -45.49
C SER A 697 -19.95 -34.92 -46.44
N THR A 698 -20.98 -34.22 -45.93
CA THR A 698 -21.84 -33.33 -46.73
C THR A 698 -22.20 -32.04 -45.99
N ALA A 699 -22.33 -30.92 -46.73
CA ALA A 699 -22.69 -29.61 -46.18
C ALA A 699 -24.06 -29.59 -45.45
N THR A 700 -24.92 -30.56 -45.75
CA THR A 700 -26.24 -30.78 -45.14
C THR A 700 -26.21 -31.28 -43.69
N GLU A 701 -25.08 -31.80 -43.21
CA GLU A 701 -24.92 -32.32 -41.84
C GLU A 701 -24.26 -31.31 -40.88
N MET A 702 -23.81 -30.16 -41.38
CA MET A 702 -23.07 -29.16 -40.60
C MET A 702 -24.02 -28.19 -39.88
N ASN A 703 -23.81 -27.98 -38.59
CA ASN A 703 -24.49 -26.92 -37.85
C ASN A 703 -23.98 -25.52 -38.27
N ALA A 704 -24.67 -24.45 -37.84
CA ALA A 704 -24.34 -23.08 -38.25
C ALA A 704 -22.90 -22.68 -37.87
N GLN A 705 -22.41 -23.11 -36.70
CA GLN A 705 -21.03 -22.88 -36.27
C GLN A 705 -20.01 -23.61 -37.15
N GLN A 706 -20.25 -24.87 -37.50
CA GLN A 706 -19.38 -25.69 -38.36
C GLN A 706 -19.33 -25.13 -39.79
N GLN A 707 -20.44 -24.61 -40.31
CA GLN A 707 -20.47 -23.92 -41.60
C GLN A 707 -19.61 -22.64 -41.58
N ARG A 708 -19.66 -21.86 -40.50
CA ARG A 708 -18.77 -20.69 -40.31
C ARG A 708 -17.31 -21.09 -40.19
N GLN A 709 -16.99 -22.12 -39.42
CA GLN A 709 -15.63 -22.66 -39.31
C GLN A 709 -15.09 -23.13 -40.67
N ALA A 710 -15.91 -23.79 -41.49
CA ALA A 710 -15.55 -24.14 -42.86
C ALA A 710 -15.26 -22.89 -43.73
N SER A 711 -16.03 -21.82 -43.58
CA SER A 711 -15.79 -20.54 -44.26
C SER A 711 -14.47 -19.90 -43.83
N TYR A 712 -14.14 -19.93 -42.54
CA TYR A 712 -12.83 -19.47 -42.04
C TYR A 712 -11.68 -20.28 -42.63
N MET A 713 -11.82 -21.60 -42.75
CA MET A 713 -10.79 -22.46 -43.36
C MET A 713 -10.54 -22.13 -44.82
N GLN A 714 -11.54 -21.67 -45.58
CA GLN A 714 -11.34 -21.22 -46.98
C GLN A 714 -10.40 -20.02 -47.10
N HIS A 715 -10.32 -19.20 -46.05
CA HIS A 715 -9.48 -18.00 -45.97
C HIS A 715 -8.19 -18.24 -45.16
N SER A 716 -7.98 -19.47 -44.66
CA SER A 716 -6.82 -19.84 -43.84
C SER A 716 -5.51 -19.83 -44.65
N ARG A 717 -4.55 -19.01 -44.21
CA ARG A 717 -3.22 -18.83 -44.82
C ARG A 717 -2.20 -19.79 -44.22
N ASN A 718 -2.39 -21.10 -44.41
CA ASN A 718 -1.40 -22.10 -44.03
C ASN A 718 -0.40 -22.35 -45.17
N ILE A 719 0.79 -21.76 -45.10
CA ILE A 719 1.81 -21.77 -46.17
C ILE A 719 2.36 -23.20 -46.44
N LEU A 720 2.22 -24.11 -45.48
CA LEU A 720 2.62 -25.52 -45.65
C LEU A 720 1.64 -26.27 -46.56
N HIS A 721 0.34 -25.98 -46.43
CA HIS A 721 -0.76 -26.72 -47.09
C HIS A 721 -1.32 -25.99 -48.33
N ASN A 722 -1.41 -24.66 -48.30
CA ASN A 722 -2.06 -23.84 -49.32
C ASN A 722 -1.03 -22.97 -50.06
N ARG A 723 -0.11 -23.61 -50.80
CA ARG A 723 1.03 -22.92 -51.41
C ARG A 723 0.64 -21.93 -52.52
N ASP A 724 -0.44 -22.19 -53.23
CA ASP A 724 -0.82 -21.40 -54.41
C ASP A 724 -1.66 -20.16 -54.07
N ARG A 725 -2.26 -20.10 -52.87
CA ARG A 725 -3.15 -19.01 -52.42
C ARG A 725 -2.48 -18.01 -51.47
N ARG A 726 -1.13 -17.99 -51.42
CA ARG A 726 -0.33 -17.24 -50.43
C ARG A 726 -0.49 -15.72 -50.51
N LEU A 727 -0.73 -15.20 -51.72
CA LEU A 727 -0.91 -13.76 -51.98
C LEU A 727 -2.35 -13.33 -51.74
N ASP A 728 -3.33 -14.13 -52.18
CA ASP A 728 -4.76 -13.80 -52.10
C ASP A 728 -5.31 -13.81 -50.66
N THR A 729 -4.65 -14.55 -49.75
CA THR A 729 -5.04 -14.69 -48.34
C THR A 729 -4.34 -13.69 -47.41
N LEU A 730 -3.49 -12.81 -47.94
CA LEU A 730 -2.87 -11.73 -47.17
C LEU A 730 -3.67 -10.43 -47.39
N ILE A 731 -4.15 -9.84 -46.30
CA ILE A 731 -4.90 -8.58 -46.36
C ILE A 731 -3.94 -7.44 -46.04
N VAL A 732 -3.84 -6.47 -46.94
CA VAL A 732 -2.93 -5.33 -46.81
C VAL A 732 -3.74 -4.04 -46.85
N GLY A 733 -3.45 -3.16 -45.90
CA GLY A 733 -4.07 -1.85 -45.77
C GLY A 733 -5.15 -1.78 -44.70
N TYR A 734 -5.08 -0.76 -43.86
CA TYR A 734 -5.95 -0.54 -42.71
C TYR A 734 -7.46 -0.59 -43.03
N GLU A 735 -7.92 -0.04 -44.17
CA GLU A 735 -9.33 -0.11 -44.61
C GLU A 735 -9.79 -1.54 -44.89
N ARG A 736 -8.99 -2.31 -45.63
CA ARG A 736 -9.32 -3.71 -45.96
C ARG A 736 -9.27 -4.59 -44.72
N ILE A 737 -8.31 -4.32 -43.83
CA ILE A 737 -8.23 -4.99 -42.53
C ILE A 737 -9.49 -4.66 -41.72
N GLY A 738 -9.84 -3.38 -41.58
CA GLY A 738 -11.04 -2.91 -40.90
C GLY A 738 -12.30 -3.62 -41.40
N TYR A 739 -12.50 -3.67 -42.73
CA TYR A 739 -13.62 -4.39 -43.35
C TYR A 739 -13.67 -5.87 -42.93
N VAL A 740 -12.53 -6.57 -42.98
CA VAL A 740 -12.44 -7.98 -42.58
C VAL A 740 -12.73 -8.15 -41.09
N LEU A 741 -12.18 -7.30 -40.23
CA LEU A 741 -12.45 -7.37 -38.79
C LEU A 741 -13.94 -7.12 -38.48
N THR A 742 -14.58 -6.18 -39.18
CA THR A 742 -16.03 -5.94 -39.03
C THR A 742 -16.91 -7.05 -39.59
N SER A 743 -16.39 -7.87 -40.51
CA SER A 743 -17.14 -8.97 -41.13
C SER A 743 -17.27 -10.22 -40.23
N TYR A 744 -16.45 -10.34 -39.18
CA TYR A 744 -16.62 -11.41 -38.21
C TYR A 744 -17.96 -11.29 -37.47
N PRO A 745 -18.58 -12.42 -37.07
CA PRO A 745 -19.74 -12.40 -36.20
C PRO A 745 -19.41 -11.73 -34.86
N LYS A 746 -20.44 -11.53 -34.03
CA LYS A 746 -20.20 -11.06 -32.67
C LYS A 746 -19.41 -12.12 -31.90
N MET A 747 -18.19 -11.76 -31.50
CA MET A 747 -17.26 -12.60 -30.74
C MET A 747 -17.09 -12.02 -29.34
N THR A 748 -17.36 -12.82 -28.32
CA THR A 748 -17.10 -12.47 -26.93
C THR A 748 -15.85 -13.17 -26.45
N PHE A 749 -14.89 -12.39 -25.97
CA PHE A 749 -13.60 -12.87 -25.50
C PHE A 749 -13.63 -13.08 -23.98
N ASP A 750 -13.06 -14.18 -23.53
CA ASP A 750 -12.88 -14.44 -22.10
C ASP A 750 -11.54 -13.84 -21.65
N PHE A 751 -11.57 -12.60 -21.17
CA PHE A 751 -10.39 -11.88 -20.70
C PHE A 751 -9.64 -12.61 -19.57
N TYR A 752 -10.34 -13.39 -18.73
CA TYR A 752 -9.73 -14.18 -17.65
C TYR A 752 -8.93 -15.38 -18.18
N SER A 753 -9.21 -15.81 -19.42
CA SER A 753 -8.45 -16.88 -20.08
C SER A 753 -7.16 -16.38 -20.76
N PHE A 754 -6.92 -15.06 -20.79
CA PHE A 754 -5.82 -14.50 -21.55
C PHE A 754 -4.46 -14.87 -20.94
N ARG A 755 -3.58 -15.36 -21.80
CA ARG A 755 -2.15 -15.49 -21.54
C ARG A 755 -1.41 -14.57 -22.50
N ILE A 756 -0.67 -13.62 -21.94
CA ILE A 756 -0.05 -12.52 -22.68
C ILE A 756 1.46 -12.66 -22.59
N ASP A 757 2.09 -12.77 -23.76
CA ASP A 757 3.54 -12.76 -23.90
C ASP A 757 3.98 -11.52 -24.69
N VAL A 758 4.95 -10.79 -24.14
CA VAL A 758 5.60 -9.64 -24.80
C VAL A 758 7.07 -9.99 -25.01
N PRO A 759 7.40 -10.74 -26.08
CA PRO A 759 8.77 -11.18 -26.34
C PRO A 759 9.69 -10.06 -26.84
N ILE A 760 9.14 -8.97 -27.37
CA ILE A 760 9.90 -7.82 -27.87
C ILE A 760 9.28 -6.54 -27.33
N TYR A 761 10.06 -5.75 -26.60
CA TYR A 761 9.71 -4.39 -26.18
C TYR A 761 10.94 -3.49 -26.36
N SER A 762 10.87 -2.56 -27.32
CA SER A 762 11.99 -1.69 -27.70
C SER A 762 11.46 -0.36 -28.24
N ALA A 763 12.35 0.61 -28.42
CA ALA A 763 12.00 1.91 -28.99
C ALA A 763 11.44 1.80 -30.43
N GLU A 764 11.83 0.79 -31.20
CA GLU A 764 11.45 0.65 -32.61
C GLU A 764 10.22 -0.22 -32.85
N ARG A 765 9.94 -1.16 -31.94
CA ARG A 765 8.83 -2.11 -32.07
C ARG A 765 8.46 -2.80 -30.76
N VAL A 766 7.21 -3.21 -30.69
CA VAL A 766 6.66 -4.07 -29.65
C VAL A 766 6.00 -5.29 -30.31
N MET A 767 6.25 -6.49 -29.78
CA MET A 767 5.54 -7.71 -30.18
C MET A 767 4.70 -8.19 -29.02
N ILE A 768 3.41 -8.38 -29.24
CA ILE A 768 2.47 -8.90 -28.24
C ILE A 768 1.82 -10.15 -28.79
N VAL A 769 1.84 -11.23 -28.03
CA VAL A 769 1.16 -12.49 -28.31
C VAL A 769 0.12 -12.71 -27.23
N VAL A 770 -1.13 -12.93 -27.63
CA VAL A 770 -2.24 -13.23 -26.72
C VAL A 770 -2.82 -14.57 -27.09
N HIS A 771 -2.85 -15.49 -26.14
CA HIS A 771 -3.62 -16.72 -26.21
C HIS A 771 -4.87 -16.56 -25.37
N GLY A 772 -6.00 -17.08 -25.83
CA GLY A 772 -7.23 -17.00 -25.05
C GLY A 772 -8.35 -17.84 -25.64
N ARG A 773 -9.51 -17.74 -24.99
CA ARG A 773 -10.76 -18.37 -25.40
C ARG A 773 -11.76 -17.31 -25.84
N LEU A 774 -12.55 -17.64 -26.85
CA LEU A 774 -13.67 -16.81 -27.31
C LEU A 774 -14.92 -17.67 -27.59
N ARG A 775 -16.07 -17.01 -27.71
CA ARG A 775 -17.35 -17.58 -28.12
C ARG A 775 -18.01 -16.69 -29.17
N GLU A 776 -18.74 -17.29 -30.10
CA GLU A 776 -19.61 -16.56 -31.05
C GLU A 776 -21.05 -16.51 -30.51
N CYS A 777 -21.71 -15.34 -30.51
CA CYS A 777 -22.94 -15.07 -29.74
C CYS A 777 -24.27 -15.63 -30.28
N ASP A 778 -24.29 -16.57 -31.23
CA ASP A 778 -25.55 -17.02 -31.84
C ASP A 778 -26.20 -18.26 -31.19
N GLU A 779 -25.64 -18.81 -30.11
CA GLU A 779 -26.16 -20.04 -29.46
C GLU A 779 -26.31 -19.93 -27.93
N SER A 780 -27.10 -20.82 -27.34
CA SER A 780 -27.58 -20.73 -25.95
C SER A 780 -26.45 -20.67 -24.90
N PRO A 781 -26.66 -20.01 -23.75
CA PRO A 781 -25.62 -19.80 -22.73
C PRO A 781 -25.01 -21.09 -22.15
N ASP A 782 -25.77 -22.19 -22.18
CA ASP A 782 -25.49 -23.46 -21.50
C ASP A 782 -24.66 -24.46 -22.32
N ASP A 783 -24.36 -24.17 -23.60
CA ASP A 783 -23.58 -25.11 -24.41
C ASP A 783 -22.06 -24.89 -24.26
N GLN A 784 -21.43 -25.71 -23.42
CA GLN A 784 -19.97 -25.71 -23.21
C GLN A 784 -19.17 -26.07 -24.48
N SER A 785 -19.83 -26.59 -25.52
CA SER A 785 -19.20 -27.00 -26.79
C SER A 785 -18.89 -25.86 -27.78
N CYS A 786 -19.34 -24.62 -27.49
CA CYS A 786 -19.22 -23.48 -28.41
C CYS A 786 -17.91 -22.64 -28.24
N HIS A 787 -16.95 -23.11 -27.43
CA HIS A 787 -15.71 -22.36 -27.19
C HIS A 787 -14.62 -22.65 -28.22
N MET A 788 -14.04 -21.58 -28.77
CA MET A 788 -12.87 -21.66 -29.64
C MET A 788 -11.64 -21.07 -28.96
N GLY A 789 -10.48 -21.62 -29.33
CA GLY A 789 -9.20 -21.12 -28.92
C GLY A 789 -8.69 -20.13 -29.95
N PHE A 790 -7.99 -19.10 -29.49
CA PHE A 790 -7.29 -18.21 -30.38
C PHE A 790 -5.87 -17.91 -29.90
N THR A 791 -5.00 -17.63 -30.85
CA THR A 791 -3.71 -16.99 -30.62
C THR A 791 -3.60 -15.80 -31.55
N ARG A 792 -3.35 -14.61 -31.01
CA ARG A 792 -3.20 -13.39 -31.81
C ARG A 792 -1.87 -12.73 -31.53
N THR A 793 -1.13 -12.42 -32.60
CA THR A 793 0.19 -11.79 -32.52
C THR A 793 0.18 -10.46 -33.25
N TRP A 794 0.55 -9.40 -32.56
CA TRP A 794 0.77 -8.08 -33.15
C TRP A 794 2.23 -7.70 -33.16
N VAL A 795 2.65 -7.00 -34.22
CA VAL A 795 3.87 -6.19 -34.23
C VAL A 795 3.46 -4.74 -34.37
N LEU A 796 3.73 -3.95 -33.33
CA LEU A 796 3.47 -2.53 -33.26
C LEU A 796 4.76 -1.75 -33.48
N GLN A 797 4.68 -0.62 -34.18
CA GLN A 797 5.81 0.29 -34.38
C GLN A 797 5.36 1.73 -34.09
N PRO A 798 6.26 2.59 -33.59
CA PRO A 798 5.95 4.01 -33.42
C PRO A 798 5.79 4.68 -34.78
N CYS A 799 4.74 5.48 -34.97
CA CYS A 799 4.43 6.18 -36.22
C CYS A 799 4.57 7.70 -36.15
N GLY A 800 4.96 8.25 -34.99
CA GLY A 800 5.14 9.68 -34.78
C GLY A 800 4.77 10.09 -33.35
N MET A 801 4.81 11.40 -33.09
CA MET A 801 4.18 11.96 -31.91
C MET A 801 2.66 12.00 -32.14
N GLY A 802 1.88 11.57 -31.16
CA GLY A 802 0.43 11.52 -31.24
C GLY A 802 -0.17 12.91 -31.43
N THR A 803 -1.28 12.98 -32.16
CA THR A 803 -2.05 14.21 -32.43
C THR A 803 -2.96 14.64 -31.27
N ASN A 804 -2.79 14.02 -30.10
CA ASN A 804 -3.65 14.22 -28.93
C ASN A 804 -3.03 15.29 -27.99
N LEU A 805 -3.76 15.69 -26.94
CA LEU A 805 -3.44 16.80 -26.01
C LEU A 805 -1.97 16.90 -25.56
N PHE A 806 -1.26 15.79 -25.44
CA PHE A 806 0.16 15.73 -25.13
C PHE A 806 0.96 15.44 -26.40
N HIS A 807 1.28 16.48 -27.18
CA HIS A 807 2.01 16.47 -28.47
C HIS A 807 3.42 15.80 -28.42
N GLU A 808 3.74 15.08 -27.34
CA GLU A 808 5.00 14.40 -27.02
C GLU A 808 4.83 12.87 -26.80
N ALA A 809 3.61 12.33 -26.79
CA ALA A 809 3.39 10.89 -26.60
C ALA A 809 3.60 10.13 -27.91
N LEU A 810 4.50 9.14 -27.94
CA LEU A 810 4.71 8.26 -29.10
C LEU A 810 3.43 7.47 -29.43
N GLU A 811 2.89 7.67 -30.63
CA GLU A 811 1.77 6.88 -31.15
C GLU A 811 2.28 5.58 -31.76
N TYR A 812 1.64 4.46 -31.42
CA TYR A 812 1.94 3.14 -31.97
C TYR A 812 0.82 2.70 -32.92
N LYS A 813 1.21 2.13 -34.06
CA LYS A 813 0.27 1.48 -34.98
C LYS A 813 0.64 0.03 -35.17
N ILE A 814 -0.36 -0.80 -35.44
CA ILE A 814 -0.19 -2.20 -35.80
C ILE A 814 0.33 -2.26 -37.24
N HIS A 815 1.49 -2.89 -37.44
CA HIS A 815 2.07 -3.14 -38.77
C HIS A 815 1.84 -4.57 -39.23
N ASN A 816 1.86 -5.54 -38.32
CA ASN A 816 1.54 -6.93 -38.61
C ASN A 816 0.57 -7.47 -37.55
N ASP A 817 -0.45 -8.19 -38.01
CA ASP A 817 -1.44 -8.86 -37.18
C ASP A 817 -1.68 -10.28 -37.71
N MET A 818 -1.44 -11.27 -36.85
CA MET A 818 -1.64 -12.67 -37.16
C MET A 818 -2.65 -13.25 -36.19
N LEU A 819 -3.78 -13.74 -36.70
CA LEU A 819 -4.80 -14.42 -35.93
C LEU A 819 -4.79 -15.92 -36.24
N HIS A 820 -4.66 -16.75 -35.23
CA HIS A 820 -4.88 -18.18 -35.32
C HIS A 820 -6.15 -18.55 -34.54
N LEU A 821 -7.09 -19.23 -35.18
CA LEU A 821 -8.27 -19.83 -34.54
C LEU A 821 -8.19 -21.35 -34.57
N TYR A 822 -8.61 -22.02 -33.50
CA TYR A 822 -8.59 -23.48 -33.44
C TYR A 822 -9.67 -24.08 -32.53
N SER A 823 -9.98 -25.35 -32.73
CA SER A 823 -10.86 -26.13 -31.86
C SER A 823 -10.21 -26.36 -30.49
N MET A 824 -10.92 -26.04 -29.40
CA MET A 824 -10.44 -26.32 -28.04
C MET A 824 -10.68 -27.79 -27.67
N THR A 825 -9.67 -28.45 -27.10
CA THR A 825 -9.88 -29.77 -26.50
C THR A 825 -10.63 -29.64 -25.17
N HIS A 826 -11.32 -30.71 -24.75
CA HIS A 826 -11.98 -30.75 -23.44
C HIS A 826 -11.00 -30.52 -22.28
N GLU A 827 -9.76 -31.02 -22.39
CA GLU A 827 -8.72 -30.79 -21.38
C GLU A 827 -8.26 -29.33 -21.32
N ASP A 828 -8.10 -28.66 -22.46
CA ASP A 828 -7.71 -27.26 -22.50
C ASP A 828 -8.82 -26.35 -21.98
N ASN A 829 -10.07 -26.70 -22.27
CA ASN A 829 -11.25 -25.98 -21.76
C ASN A 829 -11.34 -26.08 -20.23
N GLU A 830 -11.08 -27.27 -19.67
CA GLU A 830 -11.01 -27.52 -18.22
C GLU A 830 -9.86 -26.78 -17.53
N ARG A 831 -8.65 -26.79 -18.11
CA ARG A 831 -7.48 -26.08 -17.57
C ARG A 831 -7.70 -24.57 -17.49
N MET A 832 -8.28 -23.99 -18.54
CA MET A 832 -8.59 -22.55 -18.61
C MET A 832 -9.76 -22.18 -17.67
N SER A 833 -10.66 -23.11 -17.37
CA SER A 833 -11.79 -22.90 -16.44
C SER A 833 -11.40 -23.05 -14.95
N ARG A 834 -10.38 -23.88 -14.61
CA ARG A 834 -9.87 -24.00 -13.22
C ARG A 834 -9.20 -22.72 -12.69
N GLY A 835 -8.68 -21.87 -13.58
CA GLY A 835 -8.21 -20.52 -13.22
C GLY A 835 -9.34 -19.62 -12.70
N GLN A 836 -10.53 -19.75 -13.30
CA GLN A 836 -11.72 -18.97 -12.93
C GLN A 836 -12.24 -19.30 -11.54
N HIS A 837 -12.18 -20.57 -11.10
CA HIS A 837 -12.62 -20.93 -9.74
C HIS A 837 -11.76 -20.29 -8.64
N LYS A 838 -10.44 -20.14 -8.85
CA LYS A 838 -9.54 -19.52 -7.86
C LYS A 838 -9.66 -17.99 -7.79
N GLU A 839 -10.11 -17.33 -8.85
CA GLU A 839 -10.34 -15.87 -8.86
C GLU A 839 -11.81 -15.53 -8.52
N LYS A 840 -12.78 -16.34 -8.94
CA LYS A 840 -14.18 -16.21 -8.49
C LYS A 840 -14.38 -16.61 -7.02
N GLU A 841 -13.53 -17.46 -6.43
CA GLU A 841 -13.51 -17.64 -4.97
C GLU A 841 -12.91 -16.43 -4.24
N LYS A 842 -12.01 -15.66 -4.89
CA LYS A 842 -11.49 -14.40 -4.34
C LYS A 842 -12.46 -13.22 -4.50
N GLU A 843 -13.28 -13.20 -5.54
CA GLU A 843 -14.38 -12.22 -5.70
C GLU A 843 -15.66 -12.66 -4.97
N GLY A 844 -15.88 -13.97 -4.80
CA GLY A 844 -17.10 -14.57 -4.24
C GLY A 844 -17.14 -14.71 -2.72
N GLU A 845 -16.04 -14.44 -2.00
CA GLU A 845 -16.07 -14.33 -0.53
C GLU A 845 -16.61 -12.97 -0.03
N LEU A 846 -17.04 -12.07 -0.93
CA LEU A 846 -17.52 -10.73 -0.58
C LEU A 846 -18.99 -10.42 -0.88
N ASP A 847 -19.80 -11.36 -1.36
CA ASP A 847 -21.25 -11.10 -1.46
C ASP A 847 -22.11 -12.34 -1.20
N THR A 848 -22.69 -12.38 0.00
CA THR A 848 -23.93 -13.12 0.26
C THR A 848 -25.01 -12.14 0.69
N THR A 849 -25.70 -11.53 -0.28
CA THR A 849 -27.18 -11.54 -0.38
C THR A 849 -27.67 -10.81 -1.64
N SER A 850 -28.57 -11.51 -2.34
CA SER A 850 -29.53 -11.06 -3.38
C SER A 850 -29.14 -11.21 -4.87
N ASN A 851 -30.17 -11.61 -5.62
CA ASN A 851 -30.20 -12.19 -6.97
C ASN A 851 -29.78 -11.25 -8.12
N PRO A 852 -29.54 -11.80 -9.34
CA PRO A 852 -28.73 -11.15 -10.36
C PRO A 852 -29.54 -10.23 -11.27
N THR A 853 -29.07 -9.00 -11.45
CA THR A 853 -29.29 -8.21 -12.67
C THR A 853 -28.10 -7.28 -12.85
N THR A 854 -27.14 -7.69 -13.69
CA THR A 854 -25.93 -6.92 -13.97
C THR A 854 -26.29 -5.71 -14.85
N THR A 855 -26.39 -4.55 -14.20
CA THR A 855 -26.18 -3.25 -14.85
C THR A 855 -25.07 -2.59 -14.06
N MET A 856 -23.89 -2.44 -14.66
CA MET A 856 -22.86 -1.53 -14.13
C MET A 856 -23.54 -0.17 -13.92
N SER A 857 -23.54 0.38 -12.70
CA SER A 857 -24.27 1.62 -12.47
C SER A 857 -23.60 2.75 -13.27
N GLU A 858 -24.39 3.51 -14.02
CA GLU A 858 -23.95 4.64 -14.85
C GLU A 858 -23.06 5.62 -14.07
N ASP A 859 -23.22 5.68 -12.75
CA ASP A 859 -22.47 6.55 -11.85
C ASP A 859 -20.97 6.19 -11.76
N VAL A 860 -20.61 4.91 -11.87
CA VAL A 860 -19.19 4.48 -11.86
C VAL A 860 -18.50 4.85 -13.17
N GLU A 861 -19.20 4.69 -14.31
CA GLU A 861 -18.67 5.10 -15.62
C GLU A 861 -18.54 6.62 -15.75
N ARG A 862 -19.50 7.37 -15.20
CA ARG A 862 -19.44 8.83 -15.11
C ARG A 862 -18.26 9.28 -14.24
N GLN A 863 -18.08 8.70 -13.06
CA GLN A 863 -16.98 9.04 -12.17
C GLN A 863 -15.61 8.77 -12.81
N ASN A 864 -15.46 7.64 -13.50
CA ASN A 864 -14.25 7.32 -14.25
C ASN A 864 -14.00 8.29 -15.41
N SER A 865 -15.05 8.65 -16.15
CA SER A 865 -14.97 9.64 -17.23
C SER A 865 -14.54 11.03 -16.72
N LEU A 866 -15.03 11.43 -15.54
CA LEU A 866 -14.64 12.68 -14.89
C LEU A 866 -13.17 12.71 -14.44
N ILE A 867 -12.70 11.61 -13.85
CA ILE A 867 -11.29 11.49 -13.43
C ILE A 867 -10.37 11.61 -14.66
N VAL A 868 -10.65 10.83 -15.71
CA VAL A 868 -9.86 10.84 -16.95
C VAL A 868 -9.90 12.22 -17.62
N PHE A 869 -11.09 12.84 -17.73
CA PHE A 869 -11.22 14.12 -18.40
C PHE A 869 -10.48 15.27 -17.69
N LYS A 870 -10.50 15.29 -16.36
CA LYS A 870 -9.75 16.27 -15.55
C LYS A 870 -8.25 16.13 -15.76
N GLU A 871 -7.74 14.90 -15.77
CA GLU A 871 -6.33 14.62 -15.99
C GLU A 871 -5.86 15.09 -17.38
N LEU A 872 -6.69 14.86 -18.40
CA LEU A 872 -6.37 15.22 -19.78
C LEU A 872 -6.45 16.73 -20.06
N THR A 873 -7.36 17.44 -19.40
CA THR A 873 -7.67 18.86 -19.71
C THR A 873 -7.09 19.85 -18.72
N GLN A 874 -6.62 19.38 -17.55
CA GLN A 874 -6.19 20.20 -16.42
C GLN A 874 -7.26 21.18 -15.90
N LEU A 875 -8.51 20.98 -16.33
CA LEU A 875 -9.65 21.69 -15.81
C LEU A 875 -9.86 21.29 -14.35
N ASN A 876 -10.28 22.27 -13.55
CA ASN A 876 -10.77 21.98 -12.22
C ASN A 876 -12.08 21.17 -12.31
N ASN A 877 -12.48 20.61 -11.17
CA ASN A 877 -13.60 19.66 -11.12
C ASN A 877 -14.90 20.23 -11.69
N GLN A 878 -15.20 21.50 -11.41
CA GLN A 878 -16.45 22.14 -11.84
C GLN A 878 -16.53 22.27 -13.37
N TRP A 879 -15.45 22.68 -14.01
CA TRP A 879 -15.44 22.89 -15.46
C TRP A 879 -15.33 21.57 -16.23
N ALA A 880 -14.60 20.59 -15.68
CA ALA A 880 -14.54 19.25 -16.24
C ALA A 880 -15.90 18.54 -16.18
N MET A 881 -16.60 18.60 -15.04
CA MET A 881 -17.93 18.03 -14.87
C MET A 881 -18.93 18.68 -15.83
N ARG A 882 -18.94 20.01 -15.91
CA ARG A 882 -19.81 20.74 -16.83
C ARG A 882 -19.57 20.37 -18.30
N CYS A 883 -18.32 20.24 -18.72
CA CYS A 883 -17.99 19.88 -20.10
C CYS A 883 -18.42 18.45 -20.45
N LEU A 884 -18.35 17.54 -19.47
CA LEU A 884 -18.84 16.17 -19.60
C LEU A 884 -20.37 16.11 -19.60
N GLU A 885 -21.06 16.83 -18.72
CA GLU A 885 -22.52 16.92 -18.68
C GLU A 885 -23.09 17.50 -19.99
N GLU A 886 -22.54 18.61 -20.48
CA GLU A 886 -22.95 19.25 -21.73
C GLU A 886 -22.64 18.39 -22.98
N SER A 887 -21.76 17.39 -22.83
CA SER A 887 -21.43 16.41 -23.87
C SER A 887 -22.13 15.07 -23.66
N SER A 888 -23.16 15.01 -22.82
CA SER A 888 -23.88 13.77 -22.48
C SER A 888 -22.95 12.64 -21.99
N TRP A 889 -21.91 13.01 -21.24
CA TRP A 889 -20.85 12.14 -20.74
C TRP A 889 -20.06 11.38 -21.83
N ASN A 890 -20.16 11.83 -23.09
CA ASN A 890 -19.34 11.34 -24.18
C ASN A 890 -17.95 11.99 -24.13
N LEU A 891 -16.96 11.25 -23.63
CA LEU A 891 -15.60 11.73 -23.42
C LEU A 891 -14.94 12.29 -24.70
N LYS A 892 -15.17 11.66 -25.86
CA LYS A 892 -14.62 12.10 -27.16
C LYS A 892 -15.22 13.44 -27.59
N LEU A 893 -16.54 13.60 -27.42
CA LEU A 893 -17.24 14.85 -27.68
C LEU A 893 -16.80 15.95 -26.72
N ALA A 894 -16.70 15.66 -25.42
CA ALA A 894 -16.25 16.58 -24.39
C ALA A 894 -14.84 17.12 -24.67
N LEU A 895 -13.92 16.24 -25.10
CA LEU A 895 -12.54 16.65 -25.42
C LEU A 895 -12.52 17.53 -26.68
N THR A 896 -13.34 17.20 -27.67
CA THR A 896 -13.45 18.00 -28.91
C THR A 896 -14.01 19.40 -28.63
N VAL A 897 -15.01 19.51 -27.76
CA VAL A 897 -15.60 20.80 -27.33
C VAL A 897 -14.60 21.61 -26.51
N PHE A 898 -13.92 20.97 -25.56
CA PHE A 898 -12.85 21.60 -24.78
C PHE A 898 -11.76 22.18 -25.67
N LEU A 899 -11.25 21.42 -26.64
CA LEU A 899 -10.20 21.86 -27.56
C LEU A 899 -10.61 23.09 -28.36
N LYS A 900 -11.82 23.09 -28.94
CA LYS A 900 -12.36 24.26 -29.68
C LYS A 900 -12.47 25.50 -28.79
N LEU A 901 -12.90 25.34 -27.54
CA LEU A 901 -13.02 26.45 -26.59
C LEU A 901 -11.65 26.94 -26.09
N TYR A 902 -10.69 26.02 -25.95
CA TYR A 902 -9.32 26.33 -25.54
C TYR A 902 -8.56 27.10 -26.62
N GLU A 903 -8.60 26.62 -27.87
CA GLU A 903 -7.96 27.27 -29.03
C GLU A 903 -8.55 28.66 -29.30
N SER A 904 -9.86 28.82 -29.12
CA SER A 904 -10.54 30.12 -29.25
C SER A 904 -10.39 31.03 -28.03
N LYS A 905 -9.62 30.63 -27.01
CA LYS A 905 -9.38 31.37 -25.75
C LYS A 905 -10.67 31.75 -25.01
N ARG A 906 -11.70 30.92 -25.13
CA ARG A 906 -13.02 31.13 -24.50
C ARG A 906 -13.16 30.45 -23.13
N ILE A 907 -12.15 29.70 -22.70
CA ILE A 907 -12.10 29.10 -21.37
C ILE A 907 -11.45 30.10 -20.39
N PRO A 908 -12.17 30.54 -19.33
CA PRO A 908 -11.61 31.44 -18.33
C PRO A 908 -10.40 30.81 -17.60
N LYS A 909 -9.39 31.62 -17.25
CA LYS A 909 -8.20 31.11 -16.52
C LYS A 909 -8.53 30.41 -15.19
N ILE A 910 -9.60 30.82 -14.52
CA ILE A 910 -10.09 30.19 -13.27
C ILE A 910 -10.59 28.76 -13.47
N ALA A 911 -10.84 28.35 -14.72
CA ALA A 911 -11.29 27.01 -15.06
C ALA A 911 -10.19 25.94 -14.93
N PHE A 912 -8.93 26.35 -14.92
CA PHE A 912 -7.78 25.47 -14.76
C PHE A 912 -7.35 25.41 -13.30
N ASN A 913 -6.82 24.26 -12.87
CA ASN A 913 -6.17 24.17 -11.56
C ASN A 913 -4.93 25.06 -11.57
N GLY A 914 -4.89 26.08 -10.70
CA GLY A 914 -3.82 27.07 -10.69
C GLY A 914 -2.47 26.46 -10.31
N ASN A 915 -1.65 26.14 -11.33
CA ASN A 915 -0.20 26.32 -11.41
C ASN A 915 0.33 25.73 -12.72
N ALA A 916 0.38 26.56 -13.77
CA ALA A 916 1.38 26.54 -14.84
C ALA A 916 1.48 27.96 -15.42
#